data_AF-A0A8T3L6N9-F1
#
_entry.id   AF-A0A8T3L6N9-F1
#
_cell.length_a   1.000
_cell.length_b   1.000
_cell.length_c   1.000
_cell.angle_alpha   90.00
_cell.angle_beta   90.00
_cell.angle_gamma   90.00
#
_symmetry.space_group_name_H-M   'P 1'
#
loop_
_entity.id
_entity.type
_entity.pdbx_description
1 polymer ?
#
loop_
_entity_poly.entity_id
_entity_poly.type
_entity_poly.pdbx_seq_one_letter_code
_entity_poly.pdbx_strand_id
1 'polypeptide(L)'
;MEQKKRVLICANPDLNYIDGSSIWSQTIALATAASGIAKVDFLAKSKPERDELFGPILNAPNLNIIDGSDKKHWNGKSYRRLTLPMMAKLAVTLDAANHYDVIIVRGFEIATTLLNETTVLGKTWMYLTDIPQSIEQYSQEERQQMQQVAQGCARLLCQTQGFIELWKTLVPGMPGNKISLYTPVIPDLLSNLTPIIERQKRAVYAGKFKSEWKTLEMAEAWPDVHKLVLNSQFVMIGDKIHNETGPQNYQQRMRQALESTPGLNWLGAQSRERVQHELQQARVGLSWRAENMNDTVEYSTKILEYGGAGCAAILNRNPLHETLLGNDYPLYANSEQEFQSQLHKALTNEATTQQAADRLKELAERHTFSTRVGEIRQWLAETVGNNQQTSLVTQKTRVLVAGHDLKFFNLLQKKLETSGQFEFLVDQWQGHAKHDEAKSRELLDQADVIFCEWCLGNLKWYSYNKRPHQRLVARFHAQEIRTPYMAEAHWDAINHVIFVSEHTRHQALELLKGFPKDRTSIIPNYLDSNKFNPKKKTGDARFTLGMIGVAPKSKRLDRAIDLLELLLEKDNRYCLRIKGKNPLDYSWLLKQEDELEYYISLYRRINSDSKLRHKVIFDPPGDDVNEWFTMVGFILSPSLPAMESETKAGSPQ
;
A
#
# COMPACT_ATOMS: atom_id res chain seq x y z
N MET A 1 35.65 -6.46 -5.93
CA MET A 1 34.89 -5.47 -5.12
C MET A 1 33.42 -5.65 -5.48
N GLU A 2 32.58 -5.96 -4.51
CA GLU A 2 31.14 -6.08 -4.73
C GLU A 2 30.57 -4.73 -5.16
N GLN A 3 29.73 -4.71 -6.21
CA GLN A 3 29.18 -3.47 -6.75
C GLN A 3 28.17 -2.88 -5.75
N LYS A 4 28.41 -1.65 -5.29
CA LYS A 4 27.51 -0.95 -4.37
C LYS A 4 26.11 -0.79 -4.97
N LYS A 5 25.07 -0.98 -4.15
CA LYS A 5 23.67 -0.74 -4.51
C LYS A 5 23.44 0.74 -4.81
N ARG A 6 22.66 1.06 -5.82
CA ARG A 6 22.26 2.43 -6.13
C ARG A 6 20.95 2.74 -5.42
N VAL A 7 20.94 3.77 -4.58
CA VAL A 7 19.75 4.15 -3.81
C VAL A 7 19.36 5.60 -4.11
N LEU A 8 18.09 5.85 -4.41
CA LEU A 8 17.55 7.20 -4.54
C LEU A 8 16.72 7.54 -3.29
N ILE A 9 16.95 8.71 -2.70
CA ILE A 9 16.09 9.27 -1.66
C ILE A 9 15.18 10.33 -2.30
N CYS A 10 13.87 10.08 -2.32
CA CYS A 10 12.85 10.97 -2.88
C CYS A 10 11.81 11.31 -1.81
N ALA A 11 11.92 12.49 -1.19
CA ALA A 11 11.11 12.83 -0.02
C ALA A 11 10.52 14.25 -0.08
N ASN A 12 9.29 14.42 0.42
CA ASN A 12 8.58 15.69 0.50
C ASN A 12 9.33 16.83 1.25
N PRO A 13 10.05 16.57 2.36
CA PRO A 13 10.71 17.64 3.12
C PRO A 13 11.73 18.41 2.29
N ASP A 14 11.81 19.71 2.54
CA ASP A 14 12.73 20.62 1.86
C ASP A 14 13.81 21.08 2.83
N LEU A 15 15.06 20.71 2.54
CA LEU A 15 16.21 20.94 3.41
C LEU A 15 16.63 22.43 3.48
N ASN A 16 15.99 23.33 2.74
CA ASN A 16 16.15 24.77 2.99
C ASN A 16 15.39 25.23 4.25
N TYR A 17 14.51 24.41 4.81
CA TYR A 17 13.76 24.67 6.04
C TYR A 17 14.13 23.66 7.13
N ILE A 18 14.46 24.14 8.33
CA ILE A 18 14.80 23.27 9.47
C ILE A 18 13.53 22.90 10.25
N ASP A 19 13.19 21.62 10.22
CA ASP A 19 12.13 20.99 11.00
C ASP A 19 12.42 19.48 11.20
N GLY A 20 11.58 18.77 11.96
CA GLY A 20 11.80 17.34 12.20
C GLY A 20 11.80 16.48 10.93
N SER A 21 11.08 16.90 9.88
CA SER A 21 10.95 16.14 8.64
C SER A 21 12.18 16.28 7.73
N SER A 22 12.78 17.47 7.67
CA SER A 22 14.04 17.74 6.98
C SER A 22 15.23 17.09 7.67
N ILE A 23 15.26 17.06 9.00
CA ILE A 23 16.26 16.28 9.77
C ILE A 23 16.15 14.80 9.44
N TRP A 24 14.93 14.23 9.42
CA TRP A 24 14.73 12.85 9.00
C TRP A 24 15.29 12.59 7.59
N SER A 25 15.03 13.49 6.63
CA SER A 25 15.47 13.32 5.23
C SER A 25 16.99 13.35 5.12
N GLN A 26 17.66 14.24 5.85
CA GLN A 26 19.12 14.28 5.95
C GLN A 26 19.65 12.99 6.58
N THR A 27 19.09 12.58 7.73
CA THR A 27 19.60 11.45 8.49
C THR A 27 19.45 10.12 7.75
N ILE A 28 18.32 9.86 7.09
CA ILE A 28 18.14 8.62 6.33
C ILE A 28 19.10 8.55 5.13
N ALA A 29 19.38 9.68 4.47
CA ALA A 29 20.35 9.74 3.38
C ALA A 29 21.78 9.43 3.88
N LEU A 30 22.17 10.04 5.01
CA LEU A 30 23.46 9.79 5.65
C LEU A 30 23.59 8.34 6.15
N ALA A 31 22.58 7.80 6.82
CA ALA A 31 22.59 6.42 7.33
C ALA A 31 22.66 5.40 6.18
N THR A 32 21.93 5.65 5.09
CA THR A 32 21.99 4.81 3.89
C THR A 32 23.40 4.84 3.27
N ALA A 33 24.03 6.02 3.15
CA ALA A 33 25.38 6.15 2.62
C ALA A 33 26.44 5.49 3.54
N ALA A 34 26.27 5.62 4.86
CA ALA A 34 27.13 5.01 5.88
C ALA A 34 27.00 3.48 5.97
N SER A 35 26.01 2.87 5.30
CA SER A 35 25.91 1.40 5.18
C SER A 35 27.15 0.77 4.55
N GLY A 36 27.92 1.52 3.75
CA GLY A 36 29.14 1.06 3.08
C GLY A 36 28.87 0.24 1.80
N ILE A 37 27.65 -0.27 1.63
CA ILE A 37 27.22 -1.06 0.46
C ILE A 37 26.31 -0.29 -0.49
N ALA A 38 26.05 0.99 -0.22
CA ALA A 38 25.22 1.85 -1.07
C ALA A 38 26.00 3.03 -1.67
N LYS A 39 25.54 3.46 -2.85
CA LYS A 39 25.81 4.75 -3.47
C LYS A 39 24.48 5.47 -3.59
N VAL A 40 24.36 6.62 -2.95
CA VAL A 40 23.10 7.28 -2.68
C VAL A 40 23.00 8.58 -3.47
N ASP A 41 21.87 8.77 -4.16
CA ASP A 41 21.47 10.03 -4.74
C ASP A 41 20.32 10.62 -3.91
N PHE A 42 20.47 11.86 -3.45
CA PHE A 42 19.45 12.59 -2.70
C PHE A 42 18.77 13.60 -3.64
N LEU A 43 17.47 13.43 -3.87
CA LEU A 43 16.70 14.36 -4.71
C LEU A 43 16.25 15.58 -3.89
N ALA A 44 16.91 16.71 -4.11
CA ALA A 44 16.54 17.97 -3.49
C ALA A 44 15.28 18.55 -4.15
N LYS A 45 14.28 18.89 -3.34
CA LYS A 45 13.01 19.48 -3.78
C LYS A 45 13.13 20.91 -4.33
N SER A 46 14.13 21.65 -3.86
CA SER A 46 14.50 22.99 -4.32
C SER A 46 16.03 23.07 -4.42
N LYS A 47 16.53 24.15 -5.02
CA LYS A 47 17.97 24.39 -5.15
C LYS A 47 18.64 24.30 -3.77
N PRO A 48 19.70 23.49 -3.61
CA PRO A 48 20.41 23.37 -2.34
C PRO A 48 21.09 24.69 -1.97
N GLU A 49 20.59 25.37 -0.92
CA GLU A 49 21.11 26.68 -0.48
C GLU A 49 21.48 26.70 1.00
N ARG A 50 20.98 25.76 1.80
CA ARG A 50 21.16 25.75 3.25
C ARG A 50 22.25 24.81 3.74
N ASP A 51 23.39 25.38 4.07
CA ASP A 51 24.60 24.63 4.48
C ASP A 51 24.39 23.77 5.73
N GLU A 52 23.57 24.17 6.71
CA GLU A 52 23.40 23.35 7.93
C GLU A 52 22.76 21.98 7.64
N LEU A 53 21.93 21.88 6.60
CA LEU A 53 21.25 20.65 6.20
C LEU A 53 21.90 19.97 4.99
N PHE A 54 22.42 20.73 4.03
CA PHE A 54 23.08 20.15 2.86
C PHE A 54 24.57 19.88 3.07
N GLY A 55 25.25 20.64 3.93
CA GLY A 55 26.69 20.49 4.19
C GLY A 55 27.10 19.08 4.61
N PRO A 56 26.43 18.44 5.58
CA PRO A 56 26.72 17.05 5.93
C PRO A 56 26.50 16.05 4.78
N ILE A 57 25.53 16.31 3.90
CA ILE A 57 25.25 15.48 2.72
C ILE A 57 26.35 15.65 1.67
N LEU A 58 26.78 16.89 1.40
CA LEU A 58 27.86 17.22 0.46
C LEU A 58 29.20 16.59 0.88
N ASN A 59 29.46 16.51 2.18
CA ASN A 59 30.71 15.98 2.73
C ASN A 59 30.69 14.45 2.91
N ALA A 60 29.54 13.79 2.75
CA ALA A 60 29.41 12.37 3.00
C ALA A 60 29.92 11.53 1.81
N PRO A 61 30.74 10.48 2.05
CA PRO A 61 31.22 9.62 0.98
C PRO A 61 30.07 8.78 0.41
N ASN A 62 30.03 8.62 -0.91
CA ASN A 62 29.00 7.86 -1.64
C ASN A 62 27.59 8.47 -1.56
N LEU A 63 27.46 9.76 -1.24
CA LEU A 63 26.20 10.49 -1.24
C LEU A 63 26.32 11.69 -2.18
N ASN A 64 25.38 11.81 -3.12
CA ASN A 64 25.34 12.89 -4.10
C ASN A 64 23.99 13.63 -4.01
N ILE A 65 23.99 14.92 -4.30
CA ILE A 65 22.76 15.73 -4.33
C ILE A 65 22.36 15.97 -5.79
N ILE A 66 21.11 15.66 -6.09
CA ILE A 66 20.47 16.02 -7.36
C ILE A 66 19.58 17.25 -7.09
N ASP A 67 19.95 18.39 -7.65
CA ASP A 67 19.07 19.56 -7.68
C ASP A 67 17.88 19.28 -8.62
N GLY A 68 16.75 18.89 -8.03
CA GLY A 68 15.55 18.59 -8.80
C GLY A 68 14.95 19.80 -9.51
N SER A 69 15.33 21.02 -9.08
CA SER A 69 14.83 22.27 -9.65
C SER A 69 15.60 22.72 -10.90
N ASP A 70 16.72 22.06 -11.20
CA ASP A 70 17.60 22.34 -12.34
C ASP A 70 16.87 22.18 -13.68
N LYS A 71 17.03 23.18 -14.55
CA LYS A 71 16.44 23.26 -15.90
C LYS A 71 16.74 22.06 -16.80
N LYS A 72 17.83 21.33 -16.56
CA LYS A 72 18.20 20.13 -17.34
C LYS A 72 17.17 19.01 -17.24
N HIS A 73 16.38 18.98 -16.16
CA HIS A 73 15.35 17.97 -15.94
C HIS A 73 13.99 18.35 -16.54
N TRP A 74 13.85 19.58 -17.06
CA TRP A 74 12.55 20.17 -17.41
C TRP A 74 12.56 20.92 -18.74
N ASN A 75 13.32 20.42 -19.73
CA ASN A 75 13.39 20.98 -21.09
C ASN A 75 13.70 22.50 -21.08
N GLY A 76 14.59 22.94 -20.20
CA GLY A 76 15.01 24.34 -20.08
C GLY A 76 14.16 25.19 -19.12
N LYS A 77 13.06 24.67 -18.56
CA LYS A 77 12.25 25.39 -17.54
C LYS A 77 12.89 25.25 -16.15
N SER A 78 13.05 26.35 -15.43
CA SER A 78 13.49 26.31 -14.03
C SER A 78 12.27 26.39 -13.11
N TYR A 79 12.32 25.65 -12.01
CA TYR A 79 11.35 25.78 -10.92
C TYR A 79 12.06 26.31 -9.69
N ARG A 80 11.35 27.03 -8.82
CA ARG A 80 11.90 27.38 -7.50
C ARG A 80 11.87 26.19 -6.54
N ARG A 81 10.83 25.36 -6.68
CA ARG A 81 10.54 24.20 -5.86
C ARG A 81 9.67 23.23 -6.64
N LEU A 82 9.94 21.93 -6.52
CA LEU A 82 9.14 20.87 -7.12
C LEU A 82 7.84 20.65 -6.34
N THR A 83 6.77 20.33 -7.08
CA THR A 83 5.57 19.72 -6.49
C THR A 83 5.82 18.23 -6.23
N LEU A 84 5.01 17.58 -5.40
CA LEU A 84 5.18 16.15 -5.09
C LEU A 84 5.01 15.24 -6.31
N PRO A 85 4.03 15.49 -7.22
CA PRO A 85 3.95 14.75 -8.47
C PRO A 85 5.17 14.98 -9.39
N MET A 86 5.78 16.18 -9.36
CA MET A 86 7.03 16.42 -10.10
C MET A 86 8.20 15.61 -9.53
N MET A 87 8.29 15.48 -8.19
CA MET A 87 9.30 14.63 -7.56
C MET A 87 9.15 13.17 -7.97
N ALA A 88 7.91 12.64 -7.98
CA ALA A 88 7.63 11.28 -8.46
C ALA A 88 8.06 11.08 -9.92
N LYS A 89 7.66 12.00 -10.83
CA LYS A 89 8.03 11.94 -12.25
C LYS A 89 9.54 12.00 -12.46
N LEU A 90 10.24 12.84 -11.71
CA LEU A 90 11.69 12.94 -11.78
C LEU A 90 12.36 11.68 -11.23
N ALA A 91 11.84 11.08 -10.16
CA ALA A 91 12.34 9.80 -9.64
C ALA A 91 12.25 8.67 -10.69
N VAL A 92 11.13 8.58 -11.43
CA VAL A 92 10.99 7.62 -12.56
C VAL A 92 12.03 7.88 -13.65
N THR A 93 12.20 9.15 -14.03
CA THR A 93 13.18 9.55 -15.06
C THR A 93 14.61 9.22 -14.62
N LEU A 94 14.94 9.46 -13.35
CA LEU A 94 16.23 9.16 -12.78
C LEU A 94 16.46 7.65 -12.68
N ASP A 95 15.45 6.84 -12.35
CA ASP A 95 15.56 5.37 -12.34
C ASP A 95 15.81 4.80 -13.72
N ALA A 96 15.13 5.34 -14.75
CA ALA A 96 15.37 4.92 -16.13
C ALA A 96 16.82 5.17 -16.57
N ALA A 97 17.45 6.26 -16.10
CA ALA A 97 18.82 6.61 -16.45
C ALA A 97 19.90 5.93 -15.58
N ASN A 98 19.59 5.69 -14.30
CA ASN A 98 20.59 5.27 -13.31
C ASN A 98 20.42 3.83 -12.82
N HIS A 99 19.26 3.22 -13.08
CA HIS A 99 18.87 1.88 -12.62
C HIS A 99 19.07 1.71 -11.12
N TYR A 100 18.28 2.43 -10.31
CA TYR A 100 18.35 2.29 -8.86
C TYR A 100 17.90 0.88 -8.44
N ASP A 101 18.57 0.34 -7.43
CA ASP A 101 18.19 -0.90 -6.75
C ASP A 101 17.06 -0.62 -5.74
N VAL A 102 17.10 0.54 -5.07
CA VAL A 102 16.10 0.96 -4.08
C VAL A 102 15.76 2.44 -4.26
N ILE A 103 14.49 2.77 -4.10
CA ILE A 103 14.02 4.17 -4.04
C ILE A 103 13.29 4.37 -2.72
N ILE A 104 13.88 5.11 -1.79
CA ILE A 104 13.26 5.44 -0.51
C ILE A 104 12.34 6.65 -0.71
N VAL A 105 11.06 6.46 -0.45
CA VAL A 105 10.01 7.46 -0.70
C VAL A 105 9.37 7.90 0.62
N ARG A 106 9.26 9.22 0.81
CA ARG A 106 8.41 9.81 1.86
C ARG A 106 7.51 10.90 1.31
N GLY A 107 6.20 10.69 1.42
CA GLY A 107 5.18 11.63 0.99
C GLY A 107 4.03 10.89 0.31
N PHE A 108 2.83 10.98 0.85
CA PHE A 108 1.67 10.24 0.35
C PHE A 108 1.37 10.56 -1.11
N GLU A 109 1.39 11.84 -1.49
CA GLU A 109 1.15 12.26 -2.87
C GLU A 109 2.26 11.80 -3.85
N ILE A 110 3.51 11.66 -3.38
CA ILE A 110 4.58 11.06 -4.18
C ILE A 110 4.26 9.58 -4.40
N ALA A 111 3.92 8.85 -3.33
CA ALA A 111 3.61 7.43 -3.38
C ALA A 111 2.40 7.11 -4.27
N THR A 112 1.32 7.90 -4.18
CA THR A 112 0.12 7.69 -5.01
C THR A 112 0.37 8.04 -6.47
N THR A 113 1.23 9.04 -6.76
CA THR A 113 1.65 9.33 -8.15
C THR A 113 2.41 8.15 -8.77
N LEU A 114 3.19 7.41 -7.97
CA LEU A 114 3.95 6.23 -8.42
C LEU A 114 3.10 4.97 -8.62
N LEU A 115 1.80 4.98 -8.28
CA LEU A 115 0.90 3.83 -8.52
C LEU A 115 0.79 3.44 -9.99
N ASN A 116 0.98 4.41 -10.90
CA ASN A 116 0.96 4.17 -12.34
C ASN A 116 2.29 3.61 -12.88
N GLU A 117 3.32 3.51 -12.05
CA GLU A 117 4.70 3.22 -12.44
C GLU A 117 5.18 1.93 -11.74
N THR A 118 4.56 0.81 -12.07
CA THR A 118 4.68 -0.47 -11.32
C THR A 118 6.11 -0.97 -11.16
N THR A 119 6.99 -0.75 -12.14
CA THR A 119 8.40 -1.16 -12.08
C THR A 119 9.17 -0.34 -11.05
N VAL A 120 8.96 0.98 -11.03
CA VAL A 120 9.60 1.88 -10.07
C VAL A 120 9.03 1.61 -8.68
N LEU A 121 7.70 1.51 -8.57
CA LEU A 121 7.00 1.19 -7.34
C LEU A 121 7.52 -0.13 -6.73
N GLY A 122 7.75 -1.16 -7.54
CA GLY A 122 8.31 -2.45 -7.10
C GLY A 122 9.68 -2.39 -6.43
N LYS A 123 10.40 -1.27 -6.53
CA LYS A 123 11.71 -1.02 -5.88
C LYS A 123 11.62 -0.04 -4.72
N THR A 124 10.43 0.47 -4.40
CA THR A 124 10.27 1.52 -3.40
C THR A 124 10.25 0.99 -1.97
N TRP A 125 10.91 1.73 -1.08
CA TRP A 125 10.74 1.62 0.36
C TRP A 125 9.93 2.81 0.84
N MET A 126 8.69 2.58 1.26
CA MET A 126 7.75 3.65 1.62
C MET A 126 7.84 3.98 3.10
N TYR A 127 8.13 5.24 3.42
CA TYR A 127 8.04 5.80 4.77
C TYR A 127 6.97 6.88 4.78
N LEU A 128 5.73 6.52 5.14
CA LEU A 128 4.58 7.44 5.09
C LEU A 128 4.14 7.82 6.51
N THR A 129 4.34 9.08 6.86
CA THR A 129 3.90 9.69 8.14
C THR A 129 2.89 10.81 7.93
N ASP A 130 2.75 11.29 6.69
CA ASP A 130 1.79 12.31 6.27
C ASP A 130 0.44 11.69 5.88
N ILE A 131 0.03 10.65 6.60
CA ILE A 131 -1.20 9.89 6.42
C ILE A 131 -2.06 9.97 7.69
N PRO A 132 -3.40 9.82 7.62
CA PRO A 132 -4.23 9.81 8.81
C PRO A 132 -3.81 8.70 9.79
N GLN A 133 -3.87 9.00 11.10
CA GLN A 133 -3.36 8.08 12.14
C GLN A 133 -4.44 7.14 12.69
N SER A 134 -5.70 7.31 12.28
CA SER A 134 -6.81 6.45 12.64
C SER A 134 -7.61 6.02 11.41
N ILE A 135 -8.18 4.81 11.43
CA ILE A 135 -8.87 4.21 10.29
C ILE A 135 -10.11 5.01 9.87
N GLU A 136 -10.78 5.64 10.83
CA GLU A 136 -12.01 6.42 10.67
C GLU A 136 -11.77 7.69 9.84
N GLN A 137 -10.54 8.18 9.81
CA GLN A 137 -10.15 9.39 9.08
C GLN A 137 -9.89 9.12 7.58
N TYR A 138 -9.76 7.86 7.16
CA TYR A 138 -9.53 7.52 5.75
C TYR A 138 -10.85 7.43 4.97
N SER A 139 -10.90 8.13 3.84
CA SER A 139 -11.92 7.92 2.80
C SER A 139 -11.78 6.55 2.12
N GLN A 140 -12.83 6.11 1.41
CA GLN A 140 -12.78 4.85 0.66
C GLN A 140 -11.70 4.85 -0.43
N GLU A 141 -11.49 5.99 -1.08
CA GLU A 141 -10.46 6.17 -2.10
C GLU A 141 -9.06 6.06 -1.51
N GLU A 142 -8.79 6.75 -0.39
CA GLU A 142 -7.49 6.68 0.27
C GLU A 142 -7.19 5.26 0.77
N ARG A 143 -8.18 4.53 1.28
CA ARG A 143 -8.00 3.12 1.67
C ARG A 143 -7.58 2.26 0.48
N GLN A 144 -8.20 2.47 -0.69
CA GLN A 144 -7.82 1.75 -1.92
C GLN A 144 -6.40 2.12 -2.37
N GLN A 145 -6.04 3.40 -2.32
CA GLN A 145 -4.69 3.87 -2.65
C GLN A 145 -3.64 3.26 -1.70
N MET A 146 -3.91 3.23 -0.39
CA MET A 146 -3.03 2.61 0.60
C MET A 146 -2.82 1.12 0.33
N GLN A 147 -3.90 0.39 0.00
CA GLN A 147 -3.81 -1.03 -0.39
C GLN A 147 -2.93 -1.23 -1.64
N GLN A 148 -3.10 -0.38 -2.66
CA GLN A 148 -2.30 -0.46 -3.88
C GLN A 148 -0.82 -0.12 -3.62
N VAL A 149 -0.53 0.92 -2.82
CA VAL A 149 0.84 1.27 -2.42
C VAL A 149 1.49 0.12 -1.67
N ALA A 150 0.81 -0.44 -0.67
CA ALA A 150 1.32 -1.55 0.10
C ALA A 150 1.53 -2.81 -0.74
N GLN A 151 0.66 -3.10 -1.71
CA GLN A 151 0.82 -4.25 -2.60
C GLN A 151 1.97 -4.05 -3.60
N GLY A 152 2.13 -2.84 -4.12
CA GLY A 152 3.11 -2.54 -5.17
C GLY A 152 4.53 -2.23 -4.67
N CYS A 153 4.70 -1.67 -3.47
CA CYS A 153 6.04 -1.33 -2.97
C CYS A 153 6.90 -2.56 -2.66
N ALA A 154 8.22 -2.39 -2.51
CA ALA A 154 9.09 -3.47 -2.03
C ALA A 154 9.00 -3.63 -0.51
N ARG A 155 8.92 -2.51 0.22
CA ARG A 155 8.96 -2.48 1.69
C ARG A 155 8.21 -1.28 2.25
N LEU A 156 7.55 -1.46 3.39
CA LEU A 156 6.98 -0.41 4.21
C LEU A 156 7.89 -0.16 5.42
N LEU A 157 8.40 1.04 5.55
CA LEU A 157 9.18 1.50 6.69
C LEU A 157 8.26 2.26 7.65
N CYS A 158 7.93 1.64 8.79
CA CYS A 158 7.00 2.18 9.77
C CYS A 158 7.76 2.79 10.95
N GLN A 159 7.36 3.99 11.38
CA GLN A 159 8.04 4.67 12.49
C GLN A 159 7.83 3.96 13.84
N THR A 160 6.63 3.41 14.07
CA THR A 160 6.19 2.84 15.35
C THR A 160 5.40 1.55 15.13
N GLN A 161 5.22 0.78 16.20
CA GLN A 161 4.31 -0.39 16.15
C GLN A 161 2.87 0.04 15.84
N GLY A 162 2.45 1.24 16.26
CA GLY A 162 1.14 1.80 15.91
C GLY A 162 0.97 1.95 14.39
N PHE A 163 1.99 2.44 13.68
CA PHE A 163 1.96 2.48 12.21
C PHE A 163 1.94 1.08 11.58
N ILE A 164 2.64 0.10 12.17
CA ILE A 164 2.59 -1.29 11.70
C ILE A 164 1.18 -1.85 11.80
N GLU A 165 0.51 -1.65 12.95
CA GLU A 165 -0.87 -2.11 13.14
C GLU A 165 -1.85 -1.36 12.22
N LEU A 166 -1.69 -0.05 12.06
CA LEU A 166 -2.48 0.74 11.11
C LEU A 166 -2.38 0.17 9.68
N TRP A 167 -1.17 -0.15 9.21
CA TRP A 167 -0.97 -0.77 7.90
C TRP A 167 -1.58 -2.16 7.78
N LYS A 168 -1.48 -3.00 8.81
CA LYS A 168 -2.11 -4.33 8.84
C LYS A 168 -3.63 -4.23 8.83
N THR A 169 -4.21 -3.22 9.48
CA THR A 169 -5.65 -2.98 9.45
C THR A 169 -6.12 -2.46 8.10
N LEU A 170 -5.38 -1.53 7.47
CA LEU A 170 -5.68 -1.03 6.13
C LEU A 170 -5.55 -2.11 5.05
N VAL A 171 -4.63 -3.06 5.23
CA VAL A 171 -4.31 -4.11 4.26
C VAL A 171 -4.24 -5.48 4.95
N PRO A 172 -5.40 -6.10 5.23
CA PRO A 172 -5.45 -7.41 5.87
C PRO A 172 -4.69 -8.47 5.06
N GLY A 173 -3.89 -9.30 5.74
CA GLY A 173 -3.13 -10.39 5.11
C GLY A 173 -1.80 -9.97 4.47
N MET A 174 -1.31 -8.74 4.75
CA MET A 174 0.00 -8.31 4.26
C MET A 174 1.13 -9.23 4.77
N PRO A 175 2.07 -9.65 3.89
CA PRO A 175 3.24 -10.42 4.30
C PRO A 175 4.10 -9.67 5.33
N GLY A 176 4.40 -10.32 6.46
CA GLY A 176 5.15 -9.68 7.56
C GLY A 176 6.57 -9.23 7.18
N ASN A 177 7.21 -9.90 6.22
CA ASN A 177 8.53 -9.54 5.69
C ASN A 177 8.53 -8.23 4.88
N LYS A 178 7.35 -7.70 4.53
CA LYS A 178 7.20 -6.45 3.79
C LYS A 178 7.27 -5.22 4.70
N ILE A 179 7.06 -5.40 6.00
CA ILE A 179 7.03 -4.31 6.97
C ILE A 179 8.33 -4.33 7.76
N SER A 180 8.96 -3.17 7.91
CA SER A 180 10.14 -2.98 8.75
C SER A 180 9.93 -1.78 9.64
N LEU A 181 10.34 -1.91 10.90
CA LEU A 181 10.31 -0.81 11.85
C LEU A 181 11.53 0.09 11.58
N TYR A 182 11.30 1.33 11.17
CA TYR A 182 12.33 2.36 11.02
C TYR A 182 12.02 3.52 11.97
N THR A 183 12.50 3.40 13.20
CA THR A 183 12.24 4.36 14.27
C THR A 183 13.04 5.66 14.11
N PRO A 184 12.73 6.74 14.86
CA PRO A 184 13.54 7.95 14.85
C PRO A 184 15.00 7.67 15.21
N VAL A 185 15.88 8.49 14.64
CA VAL A 185 17.33 8.30 14.71
C VAL A 185 17.95 9.42 15.54
N ILE A 186 18.77 9.04 16.52
CA ILE A 186 19.60 9.97 17.31
C ILE A 186 21.10 9.73 17.03
N PRO A 187 21.98 10.69 17.34
CA PRO A 187 23.42 10.46 17.32
C PRO A 187 23.83 9.27 18.21
N ASP A 188 24.97 8.65 17.90
CA ASP A 188 25.53 7.60 18.73
C ASP A 188 25.86 8.14 20.14
N LEU A 189 25.63 7.29 21.14
CA LEU A 189 25.77 7.69 22.53
C LEU A 189 27.24 7.79 22.94
N LEU A 190 27.52 8.64 23.93
CA LEU A 190 28.82 8.65 24.58
C LEU A 190 29.03 7.35 25.35
N SER A 191 30.25 6.81 25.26
CA SER A 191 30.61 5.52 25.87
C SER A 191 30.47 5.55 27.40
N ASN A 192 30.80 6.69 28.02
CA ASN A 192 30.77 6.89 29.47
C ASN A 192 29.90 8.09 29.81
N LEU A 193 28.69 7.83 30.29
CA LEU A 193 27.78 8.86 30.80
C LEU A 193 27.98 8.99 32.31
N THR A 194 28.00 10.23 32.81
CA THR A 194 28.10 10.52 34.25
C THR A 194 26.87 9.96 34.98
N PRO A 195 27.04 9.14 36.03
CA PRO A 195 25.92 8.62 36.83
C PRO A 195 25.13 9.73 37.52
N ILE A 196 23.84 9.52 37.79
CA ILE A 196 22.93 10.50 38.39
C ILE A 196 23.44 11.03 39.74
N ILE A 197 24.13 10.19 40.53
CA ILE A 197 24.69 10.58 41.85
C ILE A 197 25.72 11.72 41.73
N GLU A 198 26.46 11.78 40.62
CA GLU A 198 27.49 12.80 40.36
C GLU A 198 26.93 14.04 39.66
N ARG A 199 25.66 14.02 39.23
CA ARG A 199 25.03 15.14 38.52
C ARG A 199 24.44 16.17 39.47
N GLN A 200 24.44 17.42 39.02
CA GLN A 200 23.79 18.53 39.72
C GLN A 200 22.31 18.26 39.89
N LYS A 201 21.68 18.75 40.97
CA LYS A 201 20.22 18.69 41.19
C LYS A 201 19.48 19.60 40.21
N ARG A 202 19.58 19.27 38.92
CA ARG A 202 19.12 20.07 37.80
C ARG A 202 18.03 19.33 37.03
N ALA A 203 16.91 20.02 36.83
CA ALA A 203 15.89 19.68 35.85
C ALA A 203 16.15 20.45 34.55
N VAL A 204 15.79 19.88 33.40
CA VAL A 204 16.01 20.54 32.10
C VAL A 204 14.83 20.36 31.15
N TYR A 205 14.50 21.41 30.40
CA TYR A 205 13.60 21.37 29.27
C TYR A 205 14.26 22.04 28.06
N ALA A 206 14.26 21.39 26.90
CA ALA A 206 14.76 21.97 25.66
C ALA A 206 13.73 21.84 24.53
N GLY A 207 13.20 22.95 24.02
CA GLY A 207 12.16 22.91 22.98
C GLY A 207 11.48 24.25 22.74
N LYS A 208 10.40 24.21 21.96
CA LYS A 208 9.46 25.34 21.81
C LYS A 208 8.60 25.43 23.07
N PHE A 209 8.03 26.58 23.37
CA PHE A 209 7.10 26.73 24.48
C PHE A 209 5.67 26.73 23.95
N LYS A 210 4.88 25.71 24.34
CA LYS A 210 3.53 25.40 23.83
C LYS A 210 2.66 24.90 24.99
N SER A 211 1.38 25.30 25.07
CA SER A 211 0.51 24.88 26.19
C SER A 211 0.29 23.38 26.26
N GLU A 212 0.11 22.72 25.10
CA GLU A 212 0.01 21.25 25.03
C GLU A 212 1.28 20.54 25.51
N TRP A 213 2.40 21.26 25.58
CA TRP A 213 3.65 20.76 26.11
C TRP A 213 3.85 21.05 27.60
N LYS A 214 2.83 21.62 28.25
CA LYS A 214 2.77 22.00 29.65
C LYS A 214 3.97 22.82 30.13
N THR A 215 4.60 23.58 29.25
CA THR A 215 5.86 24.28 29.60
C THR A 215 5.65 25.40 30.61
N LEU A 216 4.47 26.03 30.59
CA LEU A 216 4.11 27.05 31.57
C LEU A 216 3.87 26.41 32.94
N GLU A 217 3.09 25.34 32.97
CA GLU A 217 2.74 24.57 34.16
C GLU A 217 3.98 23.97 34.83
N MET A 218 4.94 23.47 34.04
CA MET A 218 6.26 23.05 34.55
C MET A 218 7.01 24.18 35.26
N ALA A 219 6.98 25.39 34.69
CA ALA A 219 7.67 26.56 35.25
C ALA A 219 6.93 27.11 36.48
N GLU A 220 5.60 27.12 36.48
CA GLU A 220 4.76 27.58 37.59
C GLU A 220 4.80 26.61 38.78
N ALA A 221 4.96 25.29 38.55
CA ALA A 221 5.10 24.28 39.60
C ALA A 221 6.52 24.21 40.20
N TRP A 222 7.54 24.76 39.53
CA TRP A 222 8.94 24.69 39.96
C TRP A 222 9.21 25.30 41.35
N PRO A 223 8.69 26.50 41.72
CA PRO A 223 8.99 27.13 43.01
C PRO A 223 8.69 26.26 44.22
N ASP A 224 7.65 25.42 44.16
CA ASP A 224 7.26 24.58 45.29
C ASP A 224 8.22 23.41 45.50
N VAL A 225 8.77 22.85 44.41
CA VAL A 225 9.84 21.84 44.52
C VAL A 225 11.17 22.49 44.90
N HIS A 226 11.48 23.67 44.36
CA HIS A 226 12.73 24.38 44.61
C HIS A 226 12.92 24.73 46.09
N LYS A 227 11.83 25.12 46.79
CA LYS A 227 11.84 25.39 48.24
C LYS A 227 12.20 24.15 49.07
N LEU A 228 11.81 22.96 48.61
CA LEU A 228 12.05 21.70 49.31
C LEU A 228 13.43 21.11 48.99
N VAL A 229 13.94 21.34 47.78
CA VAL A 229 15.21 20.81 47.31
C VAL A 229 16.24 21.94 47.17
N LEU A 230 16.94 22.24 48.26
CA LEU A 230 17.98 23.27 48.30
C LEU A 230 19.05 23.07 47.21
N ASN A 231 19.50 24.17 46.61
CA ASN A 231 20.47 24.23 45.51
C ASN A 231 20.02 23.52 44.22
N SER A 232 18.73 23.25 44.05
CA SER A 232 18.20 22.74 42.79
C SER A 232 18.15 23.83 41.71
N GLN A 233 18.23 23.43 40.45
CA GLN A 233 18.19 24.33 39.29
C GLN A 233 17.20 23.81 38.25
N PHE A 234 16.51 24.71 37.56
CA PHE A 234 15.71 24.36 36.39
C PHE A 234 16.19 25.13 35.18
N VAL A 235 16.68 24.42 34.16
CA VAL A 235 17.17 25.03 32.92
C VAL A 235 16.13 24.89 31.82
N MET A 236 15.67 26.00 31.24
CA MET A 236 14.80 25.99 30.06
C MET A 236 15.56 26.55 28.85
N ILE A 237 15.53 25.82 27.73
CA ILE A 237 16.28 26.13 26.51
C ILE A 237 15.33 26.20 25.31
N GLY A 238 15.44 27.28 24.53
CA GLY A 238 14.58 27.62 23.40
C GLY A 238 14.13 29.07 23.45
N ASP A 239 13.72 29.65 22.33
CA ASP A 239 13.25 31.04 22.21
C ASP A 239 11.84 31.15 21.58
N LYS A 240 11.35 30.06 20.98
CA LYS A 240 10.08 30.02 20.28
C LYS A 240 8.90 29.81 21.24
N ILE A 241 8.33 30.91 21.72
CA ILE A 241 7.05 30.93 22.44
C ILE A 241 5.90 30.98 21.42
N HIS A 242 5.04 29.97 21.40
CA HIS A 242 3.89 29.93 20.50
C HIS A 242 2.84 30.98 20.88
N ASN A 243 2.28 31.65 19.87
CA ASN A 243 1.09 32.47 20.02
C ASN A 243 -0.13 31.57 19.86
N GLU A 244 -0.83 31.30 20.96
CA GLU A 244 -1.92 30.32 21.00
C GLU A 244 -3.25 31.03 21.26
N THR A 245 -4.29 30.55 20.59
CA THR A 245 -5.68 31.03 20.76
C THR A 245 -6.36 30.48 22.02
N GLY A 246 -5.73 29.53 22.71
CA GLY A 246 -6.30 28.82 23.86
C GLY A 246 -6.12 29.58 25.18
N PRO A 247 -5.07 29.31 25.98
CA PRO A 247 -4.91 29.92 27.30
C PRO A 247 -4.73 31.44 27.17
N GLN A 248 -5.57 32.21 27.88
CA GLN A 248 -5.47 33.67 27.88
C GLN A 248 -4.05 34.10 28.27
N ASN A 249 -3.47 34.96 27.44
CA ASN A 249 -2.14 35.56 27.64
C ASN A 249 -1.00 34.54 27.82
N TYR A 250 -1.10 33.33 27.22
CA TYR A 250 -0.06 32.29 27.32
C TYR A 250 1.35 32.84 27.04
N GLN A 251 1.51 33.59 25.95
CA GLN A 251 2.82 34.13 25.56
C GLN A 251 3.42 35.04 26.64
N GLN A 252 2.61 35.93 27.22
CA GLN A 252 3.04 36.85 28.27
C GLN A 252 3.37 36.10 29.56
N ARG A 253 2.51 35.16 29.98
CA ARG A 253 2.71 34.35 31.18
C ARG A 253 3.94 33.45 31.07
N MET A 254 4.12 32.79 29.93
CA MET A 254 5.31 31.96 29.67
C MET A 254 6.59 32.80 29.69
N ARG A 255 6.59 33.98 29.06
CA ARG A 255 7.74 34.90 29.12
C ARG A 255 8.02 35.32 30.56
N GLN A 256 7.01 35.73 31.31
CA GLN A 256 7.16 36.09 32.71
C GLN A 256 7.73 34.93 33.54
N ALA A 257 7.21 33.71 33.36
CA ALA A 257 7.70 32.53 34.06
C ALA A 257 9.17 32.20 33.72
N LEU A 258 9.59 32.39 32.46
CA LEU A 258 10.98 32.21 32.04
C LEU A 258 11.93 33.25 32.65
N GLU A 259 11.48 34.50 32.80
CA GLU A 259 12.31 35.63 33.22
C GLU A 259 12.34 35.84 34.75
N SER A 260 11.31 35.39 35.49
CA SER A 260 11.12 35.75 36.90
C SER A 260 11.00 34.60 37.90
N THR A 261 10.88 33.34 37.45
CA THR A 261 10.74 32.19 38.34
C THR A 261 12.05 31.90 39.11
N PRO A 262 12.06 31.90 40.45
CA PRO A 262 13.27 31.64 41.24
C PRO A 262 13.86 30.24 40.97
N GLY A 263 15.17 30.17 40.79
CA GLY A 263 15.89 28.91 40.51
C GLY A 263 15.72 28.38 39.08
N LEU A 264 14.97 29.08 38.23
CA LEU A 264 14.82 28.80 36.81
C LEU A 264 15.78 29.69 36.00
N ASN A 265 16.58 29.07 35.13
CA ASN A 265 17.49 29.74 34.20
C ASN A 265 17.01 29.52 32.76
N TRP A 266 16.56 30.59 32.11
CA TRP A 266 16.22 30.57 30.70
C TRP A 266 17.43 30.91 29.83
N LEU A 267 17.85 29.98 28.97
CA LEU A 267 19.05 30.15 28.14
C LEU A 267 18.76 30.68 26.71
N GLY A 268 17.50 30.89 26.33
CA GLY A 268 17.15 31.27 24.97
C GLY A 268 17.51 30.20 23.92
N ALA A 269 17.67 30.60 22.66
CA ALA A 269 18.12 29.70 21.60
C ALA A 269 19.59 29.30 21.80
N GLN A 270 19.88 28.01 21.68
CA GLN A 270 21.22 27.45 21.90
C GLN A 270 21.58 26.46 20.78
N SER A 271 22.89 26.24 20.58
CA SER A 271 23.38 25.22 19.65
C SER A 271 23.04 23.80 20.15
N ARG A 272 23.07 22.81 19.25
CA ARG A 272 22.81 21.41 19.62
C ARG A 272 23.83 20.89 20.64
N GLU A 273 25.08 21.28 20.49
CA GLU A 273 26.18 20.92 21.37
C GLU A 273 25.96 21.50 22.77
N ARG A 274 25.52 22.76 22.85
CA ARG A 274 25.19 23.38 24.14
C ARG A 274 23.97 22.73 24.80
N VAL A 275 22.92 22.42 24.04
CA VAL A 275 21.76 21.67 24.56
C VAL A 275 22.22 20.33 25.13
N GLN A 276 23.01 19.56 24.38
CA GLN A 276 23.51 18.25 24.81
C GLN A 276 24.34 18.36 26.10
N HIS A 277 25.19 19.38 26.21
CA HIS A 277 25.95 19.65 27.43
C HIS A 277 25.04 19.89 28.64
N GLU A 278 23.98 20.68 28.49
CA GLU A 278 23.02 20.93 29.58
C GLU A 278 22.26 19.64 29.97
N LEU A 279 21.88 18.80 29.00
CA LEU A 279 21.23 17.52 29.28
C LEU A 279 22.15 16.57 30.07
N GLN A 280 23.45 16.54 29.76
CA GLN A 280 24.42 15.68 30.44
C GLN A 280 24.67 16.11 31.91
N GLN A 281 24.46 17.38 32.23
CA GLN A 281 24.57 17.89 33.60
C GLN A 281 23.29 17.70 34.42
N ALA A 282 22.15 17.46 33.77
CA ALA A 282 20.85 17.34 34.41
C ALA A 282 20.59 15.93 34.96
N ARG A 283 19.91 15.86 36.11
CA ARG A 283 19.36 14.60 36.64
C ARG A 283 18.12 14.17 35.85
N VAL A 284 17.27 15.14 35.47
CA VAL A 284 15.96 14.84 34.88
C VAL A 284 15.57 15.83 33.77
N GLY A 285 15.15 15.30 32.63
CA GLY A 285 14.48 16.03 31.55
C GLY A 285 12.98 16.10 31.78
N LEU A 286 12.35 17.20 31.39
CA LEU A 286 10.90 17.38 31.53
C LEU A 286 10.20 17.14 30.19
N SER A 287 9.28 16.19 30.15
CA SER A 287 8.41 15.93 29.00
C SER A 287 7.01 15.48 29.45
N TRP A 288 6.45 16.25 30.36
CA TRP A 288 5.03 16.24 30.73
C TRP A 288 4.20 17.00 29.68
N ARG A 289 3.06 16.45 29.29
CA ARG A 289 2.22 16.92 28.17
C ARG A 289 0.74 16.96 28.57
N ALA A 290 -0.06 17.70 27.81
CA ALA A 290 -1.51 17.70 27.92
C ALA A 290 -2.10 16.31 27.62
N GLU A 291 -3.26 16.02 28.20
CA GLU A 291 -3.91 14.70 28.12
C GLU A 291 -4.31 14.34 26.69
N ASN A 292 -4.70 15.34 25.89
CA ASN A 292 -5.01 15.18 24.46
C ASN A 292 -3.83 14.69 23.61
N MET A 293 -2.61 14.69 24.15
CA MET A 293 -1.40 14.18 23.49
C MET A 293 -1.11 12.71 23.84
N ASN A 294 -1.92 12.07 24.70
CA ASN A 294 -1.68 10.69 25.13
C ASN A 294 -1.96 9.64 24.03
N ASP A 295 -2.81 9.97 23.06
CA ASP A 295 -3.23 9.06 21.97
C ASP A 295 -2.33 9.13 20.73
N THR A 296 -1.16 9.80 20.82
CA THR A 296 -0.24 9.89 19.68
C THR A 296 0.42 8.55 19.39
N VAL A 297 0.45 8.17 18.11
CA VAL A 297 1.21 6.99 17.65
C VAL A 297 2.66 7.32 17.33
N GLU A 298 3.09 8.59 17.43
CA GLU A 298 4.44 9.04 17.11
C GLU A 298 5.39 9.06 18.31
N TYR A 299 6.65 8.69 18.08
CA TYR A 299 7.72 8.85 19.06
C TYR A 299 8.11 10.32 19.26
N SER A 300 8.13 10.78 20.50
CA SER A 300 8.82 12.03 20.87
C SER A 300 10.34 11.79 20.89
N THR A 301 11.11 12.47 20.03
CA THR A 301 12.58 12.35 20.04
C THR A 301 13.21 12.85 21.35
N LYS A 302 12.48 13.63 22.16
CA LYS A 302 12.96 14.15 23.44
C LYS A 302 13.32 13.04 24.43
N ILE A 303 12.53 11.96 24.47
CA ILE A 303 12.81 10.84 25.39
C ILE A 303 14.14 10.16 25.02
N LEU A 304 14.45 10.11 23.72
CA LEU A 304 15.68 9.52 23.18
C LEU A 304 16.88 10.45 23.42
N GLU A 305 16.69 11.77 23.25
CA GLU A 305 17.71 12.79 23.57
C GLU A 305 18.08 12.75 25.06
N TYR A 306 17.09 12.64 25.95
CA TYR A 306 17.29 12.51 27.39
C TYR A 306 18.03 11.21 27.75
N GLY A 307 17.57 10.08 27.25
CA GLY A 307 18.23 8.79 27.44
C GLY A 307 19.67 8.78 26.90
N GLY A 308 19.90 9.39 25.74
CA GLY A 308 21.22 9.51 25.14
C GLY A 308 22.18 10.43 25.89
N ALA A 309 21.66 11.39 26.66
CA ALA A 309 22.43 12.21 27.60
C ALA A 309 22.58 11.55 28.98
N GLY A 310 21.92 10.40 29.23
CA GLY A 310 21.91 9.70 30.50
C GLY A 310 21.13 10.40 31.61
N CYS A 311 20.22 11.32 31.27
CA CYS A 311 19.32 11.91 32.25
C CYS A 311 18.01 11.11 32.30
N ALA A 312 17.38 11.07 33.47
CA ALA A 312 16.02 10.56 33.60
C ALA A 312 15.02 11.47 32.87
N ALA A 313 13.75 11.07 32.78
CA ALA A 313 12.70 11.97 32.29
C ALA A 313 11.37 11.80 33.02
N ILE A 314 10.65 12.90 33.23
CA ILE A 314 9.25 12.86 33.69
C ILE A 314 8.35 12.87 32.45
N LEU A 315 7.47 11.87 32.36
CA LEU A 315 6.66 11.57 31.18
C LEU A 315 5.21 11.28 31.58
N ASN A 316 4.27 11.54 30.67
CA ASN A 316 2.90 11.03 30.84
C ASN A 316 2.90 9.50 30.89
N ARG A 317 2.09 8.89 31.75
CA ARG A 317 1.74 7.49 31.61
C ARG A 317 0.71 7.35 30.49
N ASN A 318 1.08 6.61 29.45
CA ASN A 318 0.18 6.25 28.34
C ASN A 318 0.63 4.91 27.74
N PRO A 319 -0.21 4.26 26.91
CA PRO A 319 0.11 2.94 26.36
C PRO A 319 1.41 2.89 25.55
N LEU A 320 1.75 3.96 24.84
CA LEU A 320 3.00 4.06 24.09
C LEU A 320 4.19 4.04 25.04
N HIS A 321 4.25 4.92 26.04
CA HIS A 321 5.36 4.96 26.99
C HIS A 321 5.49 3.68 27.81
N GLU A 322 4.37 3.06 28.22
CA GLU A 322 4.39 1.76 28.89
C GLU A 322 5.01 0.66 28.03
N THR A 323 4.70 0.66 26.72
CA THR A 323 5.33 -0.27 25.76
C THR A 323 6.84 -0.03 25.64
N LEU A 324 7.29 1.22 25.76
CA LEU A 324 8.70 1.60 25.56
C LEU A 324 9.56 1.41 26.81
N LEU A 325 9.03 1.76 27.98
CA LEU A 325 9.78 1.90 29.23
C LEU A 325 9.33 0.95 30.33
N GLY A 326 8.21 0.25 30.14
CA GLY A 326 7.59 -0.62 31.12
C GLY A 326 6.53 0.09 31.97
N ASN A 327 5.64 -0.72 32.56
CA ASN A 327 4.59 -0.27 33.49
C ASN A 327 5.16 0.20 34.84
N ASP A 328 6.38 -0.23 35.16
CA ASP A 328 7.11 0.06 36.40
C ASP A 328 8.05 1.27 36.28
N TYR A 329 8.02 2.01 35.16
CA TYR A 329 8.85 3.20 35.00
C TYR A 329 8.54 4.24 36.10
N PRO A 330 9.54 4.68 36.87
CA PRO A 330 9.29 5.24 38.20
C PRO A 330 8.93 6.73 38.22
N LEU A 331 8.95 7.42 37.07
CA LEU A 331 8.76 8.88 36.93
C LEU A 331 7.60 9.24 35.99
N TYR A 332 6.57 8.40 35.93
CA TYR A 332 5.32 8.76 35.26
C TYR A 332 4.53 9.82 36.04
N ALA A 333 3.93 10.77 35.31
CA ALA A 333 3.05 11.80 35.84
C ALA A 333 1.96 12.20 34.84
N ASN A 334 0.69 12.10 35.23
CA ASN A 334 -0.48 12.52 34.45
C ASN A 334 -1.18 13.74 35.07
N SER A 335 -0.95 14.03 36.35
CA SER A 335 -1.44 15.24 37.04
C SER A 335 -0.32 16.17 37.47
N GLU A 336 -0.65 17.41 37.84
CA GLU A 336 0.31 18.37 38.39
C GLU A 336 0.89 17.90 39.72
N GLN A 337 0.06 17.33 40.60
CA GLN A 337 0.50 16.76 41.87
C GLN A 337 1.50 15.61 41.66
N GLU A 338 1.22 14.71 40.73
CA GLU A 338 2.16 13.66 40.35
C GLU A 338 3.43 14.25 39.76
N PHE A 339 3.33 15.25 38.88
CA PHE A 339 4.49 15.91 38.29
C PHE A 339 5.41 16.51 39.36
N GLN A 340 4.86 17.27 40.32
CA GLN A 340 5.62 17.84 41.44
C GLN A 340 6.28 16.75 42.30
N SER A 341 5.53 15.68 42.60
CA SER A 341 6.03 14.53 43.36
C SER A 341 7.19 13.83 42.64
N GLN A 342 7.06 13.56 41.33
CA GLN A 342 8.12 12.95 40.54
C GLN A 342 9.31 13.87 40.34
N LEU A 343 9.10 15.18 40.23
CA LEU A 343 10.18 16.16 40.14
C LEU A 343 10.98 16.23 41.44
N HIS A 344 10.30 16.27 42.59
CA HIS A 344 10.96 16.17 43.89
C HIS A 344 11.75 14.86 44.00
N LYS A 345 11.14 13.72 43.65
CA LYS A 345 11.77 12.39 43.67
C LYS A 345 12.99 12.33 42.75
N ALA A 346 12.88 12.85 41.53
CA ALA A 346 13.95 12.86 40.54
C ALA A 346 15.19 13.67 40.99
N LEU A 347 14.98 14.69 41.84
CA LEU A 347 16.06 15.52 42.36
C LEU A 347 16.64 15.03 43.69
N THR A 348 15.93 14.16 44.42
CA THR A 348 16.29 13.76 45.79
C THR A 348 16.62 12.28 45.97
N ASN A 349 16.15 11.39 45.09
CA ASN A 349 16.39 9.96 45.15
C ASN A 349 17.24 9.50 43.96
N GLU A 350 18.55 9.40 44.16
CA GLU A 350 19.46 9.08 43.04
C GLU A 350 19.29 7.66 42.52
N ALA A 351 18.99 6.68 43.38
CA ALA A 351 18.81 5.29 42.96
C ALA A 351 17.61 5.14 42.01
N THR A 352 16.45 5.69 42.38
CA THR A 352 15.26 5.61 41.51
C THR A 352 15.41 6.45 40.24
N THR A 353 16.11 7.57 40.32
CA THR A 353 16.37 8.42 39.15
C THR A 353 17.37 7.75 38.20
N GLN A 354 18.38 7.06 38.72
CA GLN A 354 19.31 6.25 37.93
C GLN A 354 18.57 5.13 37.20
N GLN A 355 17.67 4.40 37.89
CA GLN A 355 16.82 3.39 37.25
C GLN A 355 16.02 3.98 36.07
N ALA A 356 15.44 5.17 36.24
CA ALA A 356 14.70 5.85 35.17
C ALA A 356 15.62 6.25 33.99
N ALA A 357 16.81 6.78 34.29
CA ALA A 357 17.81 7.15 33.30
C ALA A 357 18.33 5.93 32.51
N ASP A 358 18.56 4.81 33.18
CA ASP A 358 19.02 3.56 32.56
C ASP A 358 17.97 3.00 31.60
N ARG A 359 16.68 3.01 31.97
CA ARG A 359 15.58 2.61 31.07
C ARG A 359 15.53 3.48 29.81
N LEU A 360 15.69 4.79 29.95
CA LEU A 360 15.72 5.70 28.80
C LEU A 360 16.98 5.51 27.95
N LYS A 361 18.12 5.22 28.57
CA LYS A 361 19.37 4.92 27.87
C LYS A 361 19.24 3.63 27.06
N GLU A 362 18.72 2.56 27.65
CA GLU A 362 18.44 1.28 26.97
C GLU A 362 17.51 1.48 25.77
N LEU A 363 16.49 2.35 25.89
CA LEU A 363 15.66 2.73 24.77
C LEU A 363 16.48 3.51 23.73
N ALA A 364 17.20 4.55 24.12
CA ALA A 364 17.99 5.39 23.22
C ALA A 364 19.06 4.62 22.43
N GLU A 365 19.70 3.61 23.02
CA GLU A 365 20.69 2.72 22.38
C GLU A 365 20.10 2.02 21.14
N ARG A 366 18.80 1.70 21.17
CA ARG A 366 18.11 1.10 20.01
C ARG A 366 17.89 2.09 18.88
N HIS A 367 18.00 3.40 19.11
CA HIS A 367 17.70 4.46 18.13
C HIS A 367 18.95 5.17 17.59
N THR A 368 20.14 4.68 17.93
CA THR A 368 21.39 5.29 17.51
C THR A 368 21.63 5.18 16.00
N PHE A 369 22.37 6.14 15.46
CA PHE A 369 22.73 6.22 14.05
C PHE A 369 23.40 4.92 13.57
N SER A 370 24.38 4.42 14.31
CA SER A 370 25.08 3.17 13.99
C SER A 370 24.14 1.95 13.95
N THR A 371 23.15 1.88 14.85
CA THR A 371 22.15 0.80 14.79
C THR A 371 21.29 0.92 13.54
N ARG A 372 20.87 2.13 13.15
CA ARG A 372 20.10 2.33 11.90
C ARG A 372 20.92 1.99 10.66
N VAL A 373 22.21 2.32 10.66
CA VAL A 373 23.14 1.93 9.59
C VAL A 373 23.20 0.41 9.46
N GLY A 374 23.25 -0.33 10.56
CA GLY A 374 23.23 -1.80 10.58
C GLY A 374 21.95 -2.38 9.97
N GLU A 375 20.79 -1.86 10.35
CA GLU A 375 19.50 -2.29 9.82
C GLU A 375 19.34 -1.98 8.33
N ILE A 376 19.64 -0.75 7.90
CA ILE A 376 19.58 -0.38 6.49
C ILE A 376 20.55 -1.25 5.67
N ARG A 377 21.76 -1.51 6.17
CA ARG A 377 22.72 -2.42 5.52
C ARG A 377 22.13 -3.81 5.35
N GLN A 378 21.49 -4.36 6.38
CA GLN A 378 20.83 -5.65 6.29
C GLN A 378 19.74 -5.64 5.21
N TRP A 379 18.84 -4.65 5.23
CA TRP A 379 17.74 -4.55 4.27
C TRP A 379 18.23 -4.36 2.83
N LEU A 380 19.33 -3.61 2.64
CA LEU A 380 19.97 -3.44 1.34
C LEU A 380 20.65 -4.72 0.85
N ALA A 381 21.21 -5.52 1.75
CA ALA A 381 21.79 -6.82 1.43
C ALA A 381 20.71 -7.85 1.04
N GLU A 382 19.55 -7.82 1.72
CA GLU A 382 18.36 -8.60 1.37
C GLU A 382 17.74 -8.19 0.03
N THR A 383 17.98 -6.95 -0.40
CA THR A 383 17.51 -6.48 -1.70
C THR A 383 18.32 -7.19 -2.78
N VAL A 384 17.67 -8.11 -3.50
CA VAL A 384 18.26 -8.76 -4.67
C VAL A 384 18.76 -7.65 -5.60
N GLY A 385 20.07 -7.60 -5.83
CA GLY A 385 20.66 -6.53 -6.62
C GLY A 385 20.28 -6.70 -8.07
N ASN A 386 19.97 -5.60 -8.75
CA ASN A 386 19.89 -5.57 -10.20
C ASN A 386 21.22 -6.05 -10.84
N ASN A 387 22.33 -6.05 -10.08
CA ASN A 387 23.65 -6.55 -10.51
C ASN A 387 23.88 -8.06 -10.34
N GLN A 388 22.97 -8.82 -9.73
CA GLN A 388 22.96 -10.29 -9.80
C GLN A 388 21.82 -10.85 -10.66
N GLN A 389 21.13 -9.96 -11.38
CA GLN A 389 20.20 -10.30 -12.45
C GLN A 389 20.86 -10.31 -13.84
N THR A 390 22.19 -10.16 -13.88
CA THR A 390 23.01 -10.18 -15.12
C THR A 390 23.97 -11.37 -15.23
N SER A 391 23.92 -12.33 -14.31
CA SER A 391 24.68 -13.60 -14.45
C SER A 391 23.97 -14.85 -13.95
N LEU A 392 22.69 -14.75 -13.63
CA LEU A 392 21.75 -15.82 -13.96
C LEU A 392 20.90 -15.24 -15.07
N VAL A 393 20.91 -15.87 -16.25
CA VAL A 393 19.77 -15.78 -17.14
C VAL A 393 18.58 -16.15 -16.27
N THR A 394 17.81 -15.17 -15.76
CA THR A 394 16.47 -15.46 -15.27
C THR A 394 15.73 -15.89 -16.51
N GLN A 395 15.75 -17.19 -16.77
CA GLN A 395 14.89 -17.78 -17.78
C GLN A 395 13.51 -17.20 -17.50
N LYS A 396 12.95 -16.50 -18.48
CA LYS A 396 11.58 -16.04 -18.42
C LYS A 396 10.74 -17.25 -18.00
N THR A 397 9.81 -17.06 -17.08
CA THR A 397 8.90 -18.16 -16.75
C THR A 397 8.11 -18.48 -18.01
N ARG A 398 8.32 -19.67 -18.56
CA ARG A 398 7.64 -20.13 -19.77
C ARG A 398 6.27 -20.65 -19.39
N VAL A 399 5.24 -19.90 -19.76
CA VAL A 399 3.85 -20.22 -19.50
C VAL A 399 3.22 -20.80 -20.76
N LEU A 400 2.87 -22.07 -20.72
CA LEU A 400 2.12 -22.74 -21.76
C LEU A 400 0.63 -22.52 -21.54
N VAL A 401 -0.01 -21.76 -22.43
CA VAL A 401 -1.45 -21.52 -22.42
C VAL A 401 -2.11 -22.50 -23.37
N ALA A 402 -2.93 -23.39 -22.82
CA ALA A 402 -3.60 -24.43 -23.58
C ALA A 402 -5.11 -24.24 -23.55
N GLY A 403 -5.75 -24.29 -24.72
CA GLY A 403 -7.19 -24.06 -24.82
C GLY A 403 -7.71 -23.92 -26.24
N HIS A 404 -9.03 -23.99 -26.41
CA HIS A 404 -9.67 -23.82 -27.71
C HIS A 404 -10.21 -22.39 -27.94
N ASP A 405 -10.48 -21.62 -26.87
CA ASP A 405 -10.91 -20.21 -26.94
C ASP A 405 -10.08 -19.36 -25.98
N LEU A 406 -8.98 -18.79 -26.49
CA LEU A 406 -8.01 -18.04 -25.71
C LEU A 406 -8.25 -16.53 -25.66
N LYS A 407 -9.37 -16.05 -26.24
CA LYS A 407 -9.62 -14.60 -26.35
C LYS A 407 -9.67 -13.89 -25.00
N PHE A 408 -10.06 -14.59 -23.94
CA PHE A 408 -10.12 -14.07 -22.56
C PHE A 408 -8.75 -13.98 -21.89
N PHE A 409 -7.76 -14.72 -22.40
CA PHE A 409 -6.40 -14.72 -21.88
C PHE A 409 -5.50 -13.71 -22.60
N ASN A 410 -5.77 -13.42 -23.88
CA ASN A 410 -4.92 -12.56 -24.72
C ASN A 410 -4.55 -11.20 -24.10
N LEU A 411 -5.48 -10.52 -23.44
CA LEU A 411 -5.20 -9.24 -22.77
C LEU A 411 -4.28 -9.41 -21.56
N LEU A 412 -4.49 -10.48 -20.79
CA LEU A 412 -3.65 -10.81 -19.65
C LEU A 412 -2.25 -11.20 -20.11
N GLN A 413 -2.14 -12.03 -21.14
CA GLN A 413 -0.88 -12.42 -21.77
C GLN A 413 -0.05 -11.19 -22.17
N LYS A 414 -0.62 -10.27 -22.96
CA LYS A 414 0.09 -9.05 -23.40
C LYS A 414 0.63 -8.22 -22.23
N LYS A 415 -0.16 -8.10 -21.15
CA LYS A 415 0.26 -7.37 -19.94
C LYS A 415 1.39 -8.09 -19.22
N LEU A 416 1.33 -9.41 -19.10
CA LEU A 416 2.38 -10.22 -18.47
C LEU A 416 3.66 -10.24 -19.30
N GLU A 417 3.58 -10.31 -20.62
CA GLU A 417 4.74 -10.21 -21.53
C GLU A 417 5.45 -8.86 -21.37
N THR A 418 4.70 -7.77 -21.24
CA THR A 418 5.25 -6.41 -21.04
C THR A 418 6.07 -6.30 -19.76
N SER A 419 5.85 -7.16 -18.77
CA SER A 419 6.65 -7.17 -17.53
C SER A 419 8.09 -7.66 -17.72
N GLY A 420 8.41 -8.30 -18.86
CA GLY A 420 9.71 -8.90 -19.15
C GLY A 420 9.99 -10.22 -18.42
N GLN A 421 9.12 -10.64 -17.49
CA GLN A 421 9.32 -11.82 -16.63
C GLN A 421 8.77 -13.13 -17.22
N PHE A 422 7.87 -13.03 -18.20
CA PHE A 422 7.13 -14.17 -18.74
C PHE A 422 7.37 -14.33 -20.25
N GLU A 423 7.40 -15.58 -20.69
CA GLU A 423 7.37 -15.99 -22.08
C GLU A 423 6.19 -16.94 -22.27
N PHE A 424 5.44 -16.80 -23.35
CA PHE A 424 4.23 -17.59 -23.57
C PHE A 424 4.37 -18.55 -24.74
N LEU A 425 4.00 -19.79 -24.47
CA LEU A 425 3.81 -20.83 -25.46
C LEU A 425 2.30 -21.05 -25.61
N VAL A 426 1.80 -21.18 -26.84
CA VAL A 426 0.36 -21.30 -27.09
C VAL A 426 0.05 -22.66 -27.72
N ASP A 427 -0.71 -23.46 -26.98
CA ASP A 427 -1.29 -24.70 -27.45
C ASP A 427 -2.79 -24.51 -27.76
N GLN A 428 -3.05 -24.06 -28.99
CA GLN A 428 -4.38 -23.78 -29.50
C GLN A 428 -5.06 -25.08 -29.97
N TRP A 429 -6.05 -25.55 -29.21
CA TRP A 429 -6.81 -26.77 -29.48
C TRP A 429 -7.95 -26.50 -30.49
N GLN A 430 -8.39 -27.53 -31.22
CA GLN A 430 -9.47 -27.42 -32.21
C GLN A 430 -10.88 -27.62 -31.61
N GLY A 431 -10.98 -27.91 -30.31
CA GLY A 431 -12.22 -28.08 -29.58
C GLY A 431 -11.97 -28.44 -28.12
N HIS A 432 -13.02 -28.89 -27.41
CA HIS A 432 -12.90 -29.16 -25.97
C HIS A 432 -11.91 -30.28 -25.62
N ALA A 433 -11.67 -31.24 -26.53
CA ALA A 433 -10.76 -32.37 -26.32
C ALA A 433 -9.82 -32.68 -27.50
N LYS A 434 -10.08 -32.09 -28.68
CA LYS A 434 -9.33 -32.36 -29.91
C LYS A 434 -8.11 -31.45 -30.00
N HIS A 435 -6.92 -32.05 -30.08
CA HIS A 435 -5.64 -31.36 -30.17
C HIS A 435 -4.61 -32.21 -30.93
N ASP A 436 -3.47 -31.60 -31.24
CA ASP A 436 -2.30 -32.29 -31.77
C ASP A 436 -1.41 -32.70 -30.59
N GLU A 437 -1.47 -33.97 -30.22
CA GLU A 437 -0.77 -34.49 -29.05
C GLU A 437 0.75 -34.37 -29.17
N ALA A 438 1.32 -34.53 -30.37
CA ALA A 438 2.76 -34.41 -30.58
C ALA A 438 3.22 -32.97 -30.30
N LYS A 439 2.47 -31.98 -30.80
CA LYS A 439 2.71 -30.57 -30.51
C LYS A 439 2.53 -30.24 -29.02
N SER A 440 1.48 -30.75 -28.38
CA SER A 440 1.27 -30.52 -26.94
C SER A 440 2.43 -31.05 -26.11
N ARG A 441 3.01 -32.21 -26.46
CA ARG A 441 4.20 -32.76 -25.81
C ARG A 441 5.44 -31.89 -26.04
N GLU A 442 5.66 -31.41 -27.26
CA GLU A 442 6.79 -30.52 -27.58
C GLU A 442 6.73 -29.20 -26.78
N LEU A 443 5.55 -28.59 -26.68
CA LEU A 443 5.35 -27.36 -25.92
C LEU A 443 5.45 -27.60 -24.40
N LEU A 444 4.90 -28.73 -23.93
CA LEU A 444 4.98 -29.15 -22.55
C LEU A 444 6.43 -29.28 -22.08
N ASP A 445 7.33 -29.80 -22.91
CA ASP A 445 8.73 -29.99 -22.56
C ASP A 445 9.49 -28.69 -22.27
N GLN A 446 8.97 -27.57 -22.77
CA GLN A 446 9.53 -26.24 -22.63
C GLN A 446 8.87 -25.41 -21.52
N ALA A 447 7.74 -25.84 -20.97
CA ALA A 447 6.97 -25.03 -20.04
C ALA A 447 7.44 -25.17 -18.59
N ASP A 448 7.40 -24.07 -17.84
CA ASP A 448 7.55 -24.08 -16.37
C ASP A 448 6.16 -24.09 -15.70
N VAL A 449 5.19 -23.41 -16.32
CA VAL A 449 3.80 -23.32 -15.89
C VAL A 449 2.89 -23.67 -17.05
N ILE A 450 1.86 -24.46 -16.78
CA ILE A 450 0.79 -24.82 -17.72
C ILE A 450 -0.48 -24.13 -17.24
N PHE A 451 -1.10 -23.36 -18.13
CA PHE A 451 -2.33 -22.63 -17.88
C PHE A 451 -3.44 -23.14 -18.83
N CYS A 452 -4.45 -23.79 -18.26
CA CYS A 452 -5.58 -24.30 -19.04
C CYS A 452 -6.74 -23.29 -19.05
N GLU A 453 -7.06 -22.78 -20.24
CA GLU A 453 -8.20 -21.89 -20.52
C GLU A 453 -9.17 -22.58 -21.49
N TRP A 454 -10.28 -23.18 -21.07
CA TRP A 454 -10.85 -23.33 -19.71
C TRP A 454 -10.53 -24.71 -19.11
N CYS A 455 -11.17 -25.11 -18.01
CA CYS A 455 -11.08 -26.45 -17.40
C CYS A 455 -11.80 -27.54 -18.23
N LEU A 456 -11.31 -27.83 -19.43
CA LEU A 456 -11.88 -28.83 -20.36
C LEU A 456 -10.89 -29.99 -20.58
N GLY A 457 -10.90 -30.62 -21.75
CA GLY A 457 -10.03 -31.76 -22.07
C GLY A 457 -8.54 -31.44 -22.02
N ASN A 458 -8.17 -30.17 -22.18
CA ASN A 458 -6.82 -29.65 -21.91
C ASN A 458 -6.40 -29.92 -20.46
N LEU A 459 -7.20 -29.52 -19.47
CA LEU A 459 -6.89 -29.75 -18.07
C LEU A 459 -6.77 -31.23 -17.76
N LYS A 460 -7.70 -32.05 -18.27
CA LYS A 460 -7.64 -33.51 -18.14
C LYS A 460 -6.29 -34.01 -18.68
N TRP A 461 -5.96 -33.73 -19.93
CA TRP A 461 -4.74 -34.24 -20.57
C TRP A 461 -3.46 -33.76 -19.87
N TYR A 462 -3.34 -32.46 -19.59
CA TYR A 462 -2.15 -31.92 -18.92
C TYR A 462 -2.00 -32.42 -17.47
N SER A 463 -3.09 -32.72 -16.75
CA SER A 463 -3.01 -33.30 -15.40
C SER A 463 -2.35 -34.68 -15.37
N TYR A 464 -2.47 -35.48 -16.44
CA TYR A 464 -1.81 -36.78 -16.58
C TYR A 464 -0.41 -36.71 -17.20
N ASN A 465 -0.09 -35.63 -17.93
CA ASN A 465 1.16 -35.54 -18.69
C ASN A 465 2.19 -34.56 -18.08
N LYS A 466 1.80 -33.67 -17.15
CA LYS A 466 2.73 -32.69 -16.58
C LYS A 466 3.94 -33.36 -15.92
N ARG A 467 5.07 -32.68 -15.99
CA ARG A 467 6.30 -33.08 -15.30
C ARG A 467 6.28 -32.64 -13.82
N PRO A 468 7.06 -33.28 -12.93
CA PRO A 468 7.05 -32.96 -11.50
C PRO A 468 7.38 -31.50 -11.16
N HIS A 469 8.31 -30.88 -11.90
CA HIS A 469 8.73 -29.49 -11.69
C HIS A 469 7.70 -28.44 -12.14
N GLN A 470 6.74 -28.83 -12.98
CA GLN A 470 5.82 -27.89 -13.61
C GLN A 470 4.63 -27.57 -12.70
N ARG A 471 4.09 -26.36 -12.82
CA ARG A 471 2.84 -25.99 -12.15
C ARG A 471 1.67 -26.02 -13.12
N LEU A 472 0.56 -26.66 -12.74
CA LEU A 472 -0.67 -26.71 -13.54
C LEU A 472 -1.75 -25.84 -12.89
N VAL A 473 -2.17 -24.81 -13.61
CA VAL A 473 -3.21 -23.86 -13.22
C VAL A 473 -4.32 -23.89 -14.26
N ALA A 474 -5.56 -23.75 -13.84
CA ALA A 474 -6.69 -23.76 -14.76
C ALA A 474 -7.75 -22.72 -14.41
N ARG A 475 -8.48 -22.25 -15.42
CA ARG A 475 -9.63 -21.34 -15.23
C ARG A 475 -10.95 -22.06 -15.49
N PHE A 476 -11.85 -21.94 -14.52
CA PHE A 476 -13.13 -22.64 -14.48
C PHE A 476 -14.28 -21.64 -14.68
N HIS A 477 -15.10 -21.88 -15.69
CA HIS A 477 -16.29 -21.10 -16.03
C HIS A 477 -17.57 -21.94 -15.79
N ALA A 478 -18.74 -21.38 -16.08
CA ALA A 478 -20.01 -22.05 -15.81
C ALA A 478 -20.28 -23.26 -16.72
N GLN A 479 -19.62 -23.37 -17.88
CA GLN A 479 -19.86 -24.47 -18.81
C GLN A 479 -19.24 -25.77 -18.30
N GLU A 480 -18.08 -25.67 -17.65
CA GLU A 480 -17.26 -26.80 -17.21
C GLU A 480 -17.98 -27.65 -16.16
N ILE A 481 -18.92 -27.05 -15.42
CA ILE A 481 -19.85 -27.72 -14.50
C ILE A 481 -20.56 -28.91 -15.16
N ARG A 482 -20.90 -28.78 -16.45
CA ARG A 482 -21.67 -29.77 -17.22
C ARG A 482 -20.79 -30.71 -18.05
N THR A 483 -19.49 -30.73 -17.79
CA THR A 483 -18.53 -31.54 -18.56
C THR A 483 -17.75 -32.45 -17.62
N PRO A 484 -17.32 -33.64 -18.08
CA PRO A 484 -16.68 -34.61 -17.19
C PRO A 484 -15.21 -34.28 -16.90
N TYR A 485 -14.60 -33.34 -17.62
CA TYR A 485 -13.14 -33.21 -17.67
C TYR A 485 -12.49 -32.90 -16.32
N MET A 486 -13.10 -32.05 -15.49
CA MET A 486 -12.57 -31.76 -14.17
C MET A 486 -12.69 -32.96 -13.22
N ALA A 487 -13.78 -33.74 -13.31
CA ALA A 487 -13.98 -34.95 -12.51
C ALA A 487 -13.02 -36.07 -12.94
N GLU A 488 -12.67 -36.13 -14.23
CA GLU A 488 -11.74 -37.14 -14.79
C GLU A 488 -10.26 -36.73 -14.71
N ALA A 489 -9.96 -35.50 -14.27
CA ALA A 489 -8.58 -35.00 -14.15
C ALA A 489 -7.88 -35.57 -12.90
N HIS A 490 -6.55 -35.67 -12.96
CA HIS A 490 -5.73 -36.06 -11.81
C HIS A 490 -5.55 -34.87 -10.85
N TRP A 491 -6.40 -34.78 -9.81
CA TRP A 491 -6.48 -33.60 -8.93
C TRP A 491 -5.18 -33.25 -8.20
N ASP A 492 -4.36 -34.24 -7.84
CA ASP A 492 -3.07 -34.01 -7.17
C ASP A 492 -2.06 -33.29 -8.07
N ALA A 493 -2.18 -33.45 -9.39
CA ALA A 493 -1.36 -32.72 -10.34
C ALA A 493 -1.82 -31.27 -10.55
N ILE A 494 -3.03 -30.90 -10.12
CA ILE A 494 -3.58 -29.56 -10.27
C ILE A 494 -3.15 -28.70 -9.08
N ASN A 495 -2.34 -27.69 -9.36
CA ASN A 495 -1.84 -26.79 -8.32
C ASN A 495 -2.86 -25.73 -7.92
N HIS A 496 -3.67 -25.23 -8.87
CA HIS A 496 -4.64 -24.17 -8.58
C HIS A 496 -5.77 -24.09 -9.62
N VAL A 497 -7.00 -23.82 -9.15
CA VAL A 497 -8.16 -23.57 -10.02
C VAL A 497 -8.76 -22.20 -9.74
N ILE A 498 -8.84 -21.38 -10.79
CA ILE A 498 -9.35 -20.01 -10.74
C ILE A 498 -10.79 -20.01 -11.24
N PHE A 499 -11.72 -19.61 -10.40
CA PHE A 499 -13.13 -19.47 -10.77
C PHE A 499 -13.45 -18.04 -11.19
N VAL A 500 -14.32 -17.88 -12.19
CA VAL A 500 -14.73 -16.56 -12.67
C VAL A 500 -15.71 -15.83 -11.75
N SER A 501 -16.34 -16.53 -10.80
CA SER A 501 -17.24 -15.96 -9.80
C SER A 501 -17.37 -16.87 -8.58
N GLU A 502 -17.73 -16.31 -7.43
CA GLU A 502 -18.04 -17.09 -6.22
C GLU A 502 -19.21 -18.06 -6.44
N HIS A 503 -20.23 -17.63 -7.20
CA HIS A 503 -21.38 -18.48 -7.52
C HIS A 503 -20.97 -19.74 -8.29
N THR A 504 -20.14 -19.59 -9.32
CA THR A 504 -19.60 -20.73 -10.09
C THR A 504 -18.73 -21.62 -9.19
N ARG A 505 -17.92 -21.04 -8.31
CA ARG A 505 -17.08 -21.80 -7.38
C ARG A 505 -17.92 -22.66 -6.43
N HIS A 506 -18.97 -22.09 -5.85
CA HIS A 506 -19.87 -22.80 -4.96
C HIS A 506 -20.49 -24.02 -5.65
N GLN A 507 -21.13 -23.80 -6.80
CA GLN A 507 -21.78 -24.86 -7.58
C GLN A 507 -20.80 -25.95 -8.01
N ALA A 508 -19.61 -25.56 -8.47
CA ALA A 508 -18.60 -26.52 -8.90
C ALA A 508 -18.09 -27.36 -7.71
N LEU A 509 -17.85 -26.77 -6.54
CA LEU A 509 -17.36 -27.51 -5.37
C LEU A 509 -18.43 -28.39 -4.71
N GLU A 510 -19.71 -28.05 -4.85
CA GLU A 510 -20.82 -28.93 -4.45
C GLU A 510 -20.85 -30.24 -5.26
N LEU A 511 -20.53 -30.14 -6.56
CA LEU A 511 -20.47 -31.29 -7.47
C LEU A 511 -19.13 -32.04 -7.37
N LEU A 512 -18.01 -31.32 -7.25
CA LEU A 512 -16.65 -31.84 -7.15
C LEU A 512 -16.25 -32.05 -5.68
N LYS A 513 -17.07 -32.83 -4.96
CA LYS A 513 -16.88 -33.08 -3.52
C LYS A 513 -15.46 -33.62 -3.26
N GLY A 514 -14.74 -32.94 -2.37
CA GLY A 514 -13.38 -33.29 -1.99
C GLY A 514 -12.28 -32.47 -2.66
N PHE A 515 -12.59 -31.63 -3.66
CA PHE A 515 -11.58 -30.74 -4.22
C PHE A 515 -11.16 -29.67 -3.18
N PRO A 516 -9.85 -29.47 -2.94
CA PRO A 516 -9.35 -28.58 -1.88
C PRO A 516 -9.67 -27.10 -2.16
N LYS A 517 -10.48 -26.48 -1.28
CA LYS A 517 -10.91 -25.09 -1.41
C LYS A 517 -9.74 -24.09 -1.33
N ASP A 518 -8.69 -24.42 -0.60
CA ASP A 518 -7.45 -23.64 -0.48
C ASP A 518 -6.64 -23.61 -1.79
N ARG A 519 -6.85 -24.56 -2.71
CA ARG A 519 -6.31 -24.54 -4.08
C ARG A 519 -7.23 -23.82 -5.07
N THR A 520 -8.11 -22.95 -4.58
CA THR A 520 -9.03 -22.17 -5.42
C THR A 520 -8.92 -20.67 -5.17
N SER A 521 -9.19 -19.88 -6.18
CA SER A 521 -9.37 -18.43 -6.05
C SER A 521 -10.46 -17.93 -6.98
N ILE A 522 -10.89 -16.69 -6.79
CA ILE A 522 -11.85 -16.03 -7.68
C ILE A 522 -11.15 -14.88 -8.39
N ILE A 523 -11.08 -14.99 -9.71
CA ILE A 523 -10.56 -13.93 -10.59
C ILE A 523 -11.58 -13.76 -11.72
N PRO A 524 -12.38 -12.67 -11.70
CA PRO A 524 -13.33 -12.38 -12.75
C PRO A 524 -12.68 -12.21 -14.13
N ASN A 525 -13.49 -12.32 -15.18
CA ASN A 525 -13.05 -12.00 -16.53
C ASN A 525 -12.52 -10.56 -16.61
N TYR A 526 -11.41 -10.40 -17.32
CA TYR A 526 -10.77 -9.10 -17.50
C TYR A 526 -11.64 -8.17 -18.37
N LEU A 527 -11.82 -6.93 -17.92
CA LEU A 527 -12.49 -5.86 -18.67
C LEU A 527 -11.47 -4.75 -18.97
N ASP A 528 -11.39 -4.32 -20.22
CA ASP A 528 -10.54 -3.19 -20.61
C ASP A 528 -11.21 -1.86 -20.27
N SER A 529 -10.78 -1.25 -19.16
CA SER A 529 -11.30 0.03 -18.68
C SER A 529 -11.03 1.20 -19.63
N ASN A 530 -10.01 1.12 -20.49
CA ASN A 530 -9.73 2.16 -21.47
C ASN A 530 -10.72 2.09 -22.65
N LYS A 531 -11.19 0.88 -22.96
CA LYS A 531 -12.18 0.64 -24.03
C LYS A 531 -13.61 0.91 -23.58
N PHE A 532 -13.94 0.56 -22.33
CA PHE A 532 -15.27 0.76 -21.75
C PHE A 532 -15.29 1.94 -20.78
N ASN A 533 -15.30 3.15 -21.35
CA ASN A 533 -15.46 4.39 -20.60
C ASN A 533 -16.91 4.93 -20.69
N PRO A 534 -17.42 5.61 -19.65
CA PRO A 534 -18.76 6.20 -19.69
C PRO A 534 -18.92 7.20 -20.85
N LYS A 535 -19.91 6.96 -21.72
CA LYS A 535 -20.27 7.86 -22.82
C LYS A 535 -21.69 8.39 -22.65
N LYS A 536 -21.95 9.61 -23.13
CA LYS A 536 -23.28 10.23 -23.09
C LYS A 536 -24.26 9.38 -23.92
N LYS A 537 -25.42 9.08 -23.34
CA LYS A 537 -26.51 8.39 -24.05
C LYS A 537 -27.09 9.27 -25.16
N THR A 538 -27.53 8.65 -26.25
CA THR A 538 -28.03 9.32 -27.45
C THR A 538 -29.52 9.10 -27.64
N GLY A 539 -30.24 10.13 -28.12
CA GLY A 539 -31.64 10.03 -28.56
C GLY A 539 -32.58 9.39 -27.52
N ASP A 540 -33.35 8.40 -27.97
CA ASP A 540 -34.34 7.66 -27.17
C ASP A 540 -33.74 6.44 -26.44
N ALA A 541 -32.46 6.49 -26.07
CA ALA A 541 -31.81 5.40 -25.33
C ALA A 541 -32.61 4.94 -24.11
N ARG A 542 -33.28 5.85 -23.39
CA ARG A 542 -34.16 5.52 -22.25
C ARG A 542 -35.30 4.53 -22.56
N PHE A 543 -35.69 4.39 -23.83
CA PHE A 543 -36.68 3.41 -24.29
C PHE A 543 -36.05 2.19 -24.97
N THR A 544 -34.73 2.11 -25.02
CA THR A 544 -34.02 1.01 -25.67
C THR A 544 -33.52 0.01 -24.63
N LEU A 545 -34.06 -1.20 -24.69
CA LEU A 545 -33.56 -2.37 -23.99
C LEU A 545 -32.43 -2.99 -24.83
N GLY A 546 -31.38 -3.48 -24.18
CA GLY A 546 -30.25 -4.11 -24.86
C GLY A 546 -29.93 -5.49 -24.29
N MET A 547 -29.54 -6.41 -25.17
CA MET A 547 -28.93 -7.70 -24.82
C MET A 547 -27.66 -7.93 -25.64
N ILE A 548 -26.63 -8.49 -25.02
CA ILE A 548 -25.38 -8.88 -25.71
C ILE A 548 -25.25 -10.40 -25.63
N GLY A 549 -25.26 -11.05 -26.80
CA GLY A 549 -25.16 -12.50 -26.92
C GLY A 549 -26.39 -13.23 -26.36
N VAL A 550 -27.19 -13.80 -27.24
CA VAL A 550 -28.48 -14.43 -26.89
C VAL A 550 -28.48 -15.96 -27.00
N ALA A 551 -27.33 -16.58 -27.34
CA ALA A 551 -27.13 -18.03 -27.36
C ALA A 551 -26.30 -18.50 -26.16
N PRO A 552 -26.58 -19.68 -25.57
CA PRO A 552 -27.69 -20.62 -25.84
C PRO A 552 -29.06 -20.16 -25.30
N LYS A 553 -30.12 -20.97 -25.42
CA LYS A 553 -31.49 -20.68 -24.94
C LYS A 553 -31.56 -20.32 -23.46
N SER A 554 -30.58 -20.76 -22.66
CA SER A 554 -30.45 -20.38 -21.25
C SER A 554 -30.21 -18.89 -21.03
N LYS A 555 -29.86 -18.13 -22.09
CA LYS A 555 -29.82 -16.66 -22.09
C LYS A 555 -31.21 -16.01 -22.04
N ARG A 556 -32.27 -16.79 -22.26
CA ARG A 556 -33.68 -16.43 -22.07
C ARG A 556 -34.13 -15.20 -22.86
N LEU A 557 -33.90 -15.22 -24.17
CA LEU A 557 -34.38 -14.18 -25.08
C LEU A 557 -35.92 -14.05 -25.05
N ASP A 558 -36.63 -15.16 -24.84
CA ASP A 558 -38.08 -15.22 -24.60
C ASP A 558 -38.53 -14.22 -23.51
N ARG A 559 -37.85 -14.19 -22.36
CA ARG A 559 -38.19 -13.28 -21.25
C ARG A 559 -37.99 -11.81 -21.60
N ALA A 560 -36.97 -11.50 -22.40
CA ALA A 560 -36.73 -10.13 -22.85
C ALA A 560 -37.83 -9.67 -23.83
N ILE A 561 -38.34 -10.58 -24.65
CA ILE A 561 -39.47 -10.32 -25.54
C ILE A 561 -40.76 -10.13 -24.72
N ASP A 562 -41.03 -10.99 -23.73
CA ASP A 562 -42.18 -10.83 -22.82
C ASP A 562 -42.15 -9.45 -22.12
N LEU A 563 -40.98 -9.04 -21.63
CA LEU A 563 -40.81 -7.72 -21.03
C LEU A 563 -41.06 -6.59 -22.04
N LEU A 564 -40.59 -6.73 -23.27
CA LEU A 564 -40.83 -5.75 -24.32
C LEU A 564 -42.33 -5.59 -24.62
N GLU A 565 -43.08 -6.69 -24.74
CA GLU A 565 -44.53 -6.64 -24.96
C GLU A 565 -45.24 -5.86 -23.84
N LEU A 566 -44.94 -6.18 -22.58
CA LEU A 566 -45.51 -5.47 -21.42
C LEU A 566 -45.18 -3.97 -21.41
N LEU A 567 -43.98 -3.60 -21.85
CA LEU A 567 -43.58 -2.19 -21.93
C LEU A 567 -44.21 -1.47 -23.12
N LEU A 568 -44.44 -2.15 -24.24
CA LEU A 568 -45.13 -1.60 -25.41
C LEU A 568 -46.60 -1.28 -25.14
N GLU A 569 -47.22 -1.94 -24.16
CA GLU A 569 -48.57 -1.57 -23.67
C GLU A 569 -48.58 -0.23 -22.92
N LYS A 570 -47.43 0.18 -22.37
CA LYS A 570 -47.29 1.44 -21.61
C LYS A 570 -46.78 2.58 -22.47
N ASP A 571 -45.81 2.30 -23.34
CA ASP A 571 -45.21 3.30 -24.22
C ASP A 571 -44.72 2.63 -25.52
N ASN A 572 -45.26 3.06 -26.65
CA ASN A 572 -44.96 2.46 -27.95
C ASN A 572 -43.52 2.75 -28.45
N ARG A 573 -42.74 3.57 -27.74
CA ARG A 573 -41.35 3.88 -28.10
C ARG A 573 -40.37 2.79 -27.73
N TYR A 574 -40.72 1.88 -26.80
CA TYR A 574 -39.82 0.82 -26.38
C TYR A 574 -39.36 -0.07 -27.54
N CYS A 575 -38.09 -0.47 -27.52
CA CYS A 575 -37.52 -1.46 -28.44
C CYS A 575 -36.46 -2.31 -27.73
N LEU A 576 -36.18 -3.49 -28.29
CA LEU A 576 -35.13 -4.40 -27.85
C LEU A 576 -34.06 -4.50 -28.93
N ARG A 577 -32.82 -4.17 -28.58
CA ARG A 577 -31.65 -4.33 -29.43
C ARG A 577 -30.80 -5.50 -28.95
N ILE A 578 -30.39 -6.35 -29.88
CA ILE A 578 -29.63 -7.57 -29.60
C ILE A 578 -28.32 -7.49 -30.35
N LYS A 579 -27.22 -7.29 -29.64
CA LYS A 579 -25.87 -7.24 -30.22
C LYS A 579 -25.23 -8.62 -30.16
N GLY A 580 -24.85 -9.16 -31.31
CA GLY A 580 -24.11 -10.42 -31.37
C GLY A 580 -24.41 -11.26 -32.61
N LYS A 581 -23.71 -12.39 -32.72
CA LYS A 581 -23.92 -13.35 -33.80
C LYS A 581 -25.30 -14.00 -33.67
N ASN A 582 -25.98 -14.23 -34.81
CA ASN A 582 -27.29 -14.88 -34.82
C ASN A 582 -27.16 -16.32 -34.28
N PRO A 583 -28.03 -16.75 -33.35
CA PRO A 583 -28.14 -18.15 -32.91
C PRO A 583 -28.09 -19.18 -34.05
N LEU A 584 -28.76 -18.92 -35.18
CA LEU A 584 -28.81 -19.86 -36.31
C LEU A 584 -27.51 -19.93 -37.13
N ASP A 585 -26.53 -19.06 -36.87
CA ASP A 585 -25.21 -19.10 -37.51
C ASP A 585 -24.20 -20.00 -36.74
N TYR A 586 -24.62 -20.61 -35.63
CA TYR A 586 -23.78 -21.52 -34.84
C TYR A 586 -24.03 -22.98 -35.24
N SER A 587 -23.00 -23.61 -35.84
CA SER A 587 -23.12 -25.00 -36.31
C SER A 587 -23.40 -26.02 -35.20
N TRP A 588 -23.02 -25.75 -33.94
CA TRP A 588 -23.33 -26.63 -32.81
C TRP A 588 -24.79 -26.50 -32.38
N LEU A 589 -25.37 -25.30 -32.49
CA LEU A 589 -26.75 -25.01 -32.11
C LEU A 589 -27.71 -25.66 -33.09
N LEU A 590 -27.41 -25.62 -34.39
CA LEU A 590 -28.18 -26.30 -35.43
C LEU A 590 -28.26 -27.82 -35.26
N LYS A 591 -27.34 -28.42 -34.47
CA LYS A 591 -27.32 -29.86 -34.18
C LYS A 591 -28.10 -30.22 -32.91
N GLN A 592 -28.58 -29.23 -32.14
CA GLN A 592 -29.37 -29.42 -30.93
C GLN A 592 -30.82 -29.05 -31.25
N GLU A 593 -31.68 -30.07 -31.38
CA GLU A 593 -33.07 -29.90 -31.84
C GLU A 593 -33.87 -28.94 -30.94
N ASP A 594 -33.66 -29.04 -29.62
CA ASP A 594 -34.33 -28.24 -28.61
C ASP A 594 -33.90 -26.76 -28.61
N GLU A 595 -32.61 -26.49 -28.86
CA GLU A 595 -32.11 -25.13 -29.08
C GLU A 595 -32.66 -24.56 -30.40
N LEU A 596 -32.61 -25.33 -31.48
CA LEU A 596 -33.09 -24.91 -32.79
C LEU A 596 -34.58 -24.56 -32.77
N GLU A 597 -35.42 -25.42 -32.18
CA GLU A 597 -36.86 -25.19 -32.04
C GLU A 597 -37.16 -23.94 -31.20
N TYR A 598 -36.41 -23.71 -30.12
CA TYR A 598 -36.53 -22.51 -29.30
C TYR A 598 -36.33 -21.22 -30.11
N TYR A 599 -35.27 -21.12 -30.91
CA TYR A 599 -35.04 -19.92 -31.72
C TYR A 599 -36.00 -19.79 -32.91
N ILE A 600 -36.36 -20.90 -33.57
CA ILE A 600 -37.36 -20.89 -34.66
C ILE A 600 -38.71 -20.38 -34.14
N SER A 601 -39.16 -20.87 -32.99
CA SER A 601 -40.43 -20.45 -32.38
C SER A 601 -40.41 -18.97 -31.99
N LEU A 602 -39.32 -18.48 -31.39
CA LEU A 602 -39.14 -17.06 -31.06
C LEU A 602 -39.13 -16.17 -32.31
N TYR A 603 -38.40 -16.54 -33.35
CA TYR A 603 -38.38 -15.77 -34.59
C TYR A 603 -39.74 -15.79 -35.29
N ARG A 604 -40.48 -16.90 -35.22
CA ARG A 604 -41.87 -16.95 -35.70
C ARG A 604 -42.74 -15.96 -34.93
N ARG A 605 -42.68 -15.97 -33.59
CA ARG A 605 -43.42 -15.04 -32.71
C ARG A 605 -43.11 -13.57 -33.03
N ILE A 606 -41.83 -13.21 -33.11
CA ILE A 606 -41.39 -11.83 -33.43
C ILE A 606 -41.93 -11.39 -34.80
N ASN A 607 -41.88 -12.27 -35.81
CA ASN A 607 -42.28 -11.92 -37.17
C ASN A 607 -43.79 -11.92 -37.40
N SER A 608 -44.55 -12.71 -36.62
CA SER A 608 -46.02 -12.78 -36.74
C SER A 608 -46.74 -11.64 -36.03
N ASP A 609 -46.13 -11.02 -35.01
CA ASP A 609 -46.73 -9.90 -34.28
C ASP A 609 -46.26 -8.54 -34.84
N SER A 610 -47.19 -7.74 -35.35
CA SER A 610 -46.91 -6.41 -35.90
C SER A 610 -46.36 -5.43 -34.84
N LYS A 611 -46.63 -5.65 -33.55
CA LYS A 611 -46.07 -4.87 -32.44
C LYS A 611 -44.60 -5.20 -32.19
N LEU A 612 -44.14 -6.41 -32.49
CA LEU A 612 -42.78 -6.87 -32.23
C LEU A 612 -41.85 -6.78 -33.44
N ARG A 613 -42.37 -7.06 -34.65
CA ARG A 613 -41.58 -7.21 -35.89
C ARG A 613 -40.63 -6.05 -36.18
N HIS A 614 -40.98 -4.83 -35.77
CA HIS A 614 -40.18 -3.62 -35.96
C HIS A 614 -39.58 -3.07 -34.66
N LYS A 615 -39.72 -3.80 -33.55
CA LYS A 615 -39.26 -3.42 -32.21
C LYS A 615 -38.16 -4.32 -31.68
N VAL A 616 -37.92 -5.47 -32.29
CA VAL A 616 -36.75 -6.32 -32.01
C VAL A 616 -35.71 -6.16 -33.11
N ILE A 617 -34.54 -5.64 -32.76
CA ILE A 617 -33.50 -5.24 -33.71
C ILE A 617 -32.24 -6.06 -33.43
N PHE A 618 -31.75 -6.79 -34.43
CA PHE A 618 -30.51 -7.56 -34.34
C PHE A 618 -29.36 -6.74 -34.91
N ASP A 619 -28.45 -6.33 -34.03
CA ASP A 619 -27.22 -5.63 -34.37
C ASP A 619 -26.09 -6.64 -34.59
N PRO A 620 -25.31 -6.50 -35.68
CA PRO A 620 -24.22 -7.42 -35.99
C PRO A 620 -23.15 -7.43 -34.88
N PRO A 621 -22.45 -8.55 -34.68
CA PRO A 621 -21.33 -8.59 -33.75
C PRO A 621 -20.25 -7.58 -34.17
N GLY A 622 -19.60 -6.96 -33.20
CA GLY A 622 -18.59 -5.94 -33.46
C GLY A 622 -17.88 -5.48 -32.18
N ASP A 623 -16.77 -4.77 -32.38
CA ASP A 623 -15.92 -4.27 -31.29
C ASP A 623 -16.38 -2.91 -30.74
N ASP A 624 -17.45 -2.36 -31.33
CA ASP A 624 -18.14 -1.09 -31.06
C ASP A 624 -19.12 -1.17 -29.88
N VAL A 625 -18.92 -2.10 -28.95
CA VAL A 625 -19.89 -2.34 -27.86
C VAL A 625 -20.07 -1.10 -26.98
N ASN A 626 -18.99 -0.33 -26.75
CA ASN A 626 -19.07 0.86 -25.92
C ASN A 626 -19.86 2.00 -26.61
N GLU A 627 -19.72 2.15 -27.93
CA GLU A 627 -20.55 3.02 -28.75
C GLU A 627 -22.00 2.53 -28.79
N TRP A 628 -22.21 1.23 -28.95
CA TRP A 628 -23.54 0.64 -28.95
C TRP A 628 -24.29 0.91 -27.62
N PHE A 629 -23.57 0.90 -26.49
CA PHE A 629 -24.14 1.29 -25.20
C PHE A 629 -24.65 2.74 -25.16
N THR A 630 -24.24 3.66 -26.03
CA THR A 630 -24.81 5.01 -26.03
C THR A 630 -26.27 5.01 -26.47
N MET A 631 -26.67 4.04 -27.29
CA MET A 631 -28.05 3.89 -27.79
C MET A 631 -28.95 3.09 -26.84
N VAL A 632 -28.41 2.47 -25.79
CA VAL A 632 -29.15 1.56 -24.90
C VAL A 632 -29.34 2.17 -23.53
N GLY A 633 -30.57 2.17 -23.02
CA GLY A 633 -30.92 2.67 -21.69
C GLY A 633 -30.76 1.60 -20.62
N PHE A 634 -31.21 0.38 -20.91
CA PHE A 634 -31.22 -0.73 -19.96
C PHE A 634 -30.61 -1.99 -20.59
N ILE A 635 -29.67 -2.63 -19.91
CA ILE A 635 -29.11 -3.92 -20.33
C ILE A 635 -29.83 -5.05 -19.57
N LEU A 636 -30.33 -6.02 -20.32
CA LEU A 636 -31.03 -7.18 -19.79
C LEU A 636 -30.10 -8.40 -19.73
N SER A 637 -30.17 -9.13 -18.62
CA SER A 637 -29.50 -10.42 -18.45
C SER A 637 -30.46 -11.42 -17.76
N PRO A 638 -31.53 -11.87 -18.44
CA PRO A 638 -32.60 -12.69 -17.85
C PRO A 638 -32.23 -14.18 -17.71
N SER A 639 -30.93 -14.50 -17.79
CA SER A 639 -30.41 -15.87 -17.81
C SER A 639 -30.80 -16.66 -16.57
N LEU A 640 -31.05 -17.96 -16.73
CA LEU A 640 -31.30 -18.86 -15.61
C LEU A 640 -30.01 -19.50 -15.09
N PRO A 641 -29.87 -19.72 -13.77
CA PRO A 641 -28.82 -20.58 -13.22
C PRO A 641 -28.95 -22.00 -13.77
N ALA A 642 -27.80 -22.67 -13.99
CA ALA A 642 -27.73 -23.96 -14.67
C ALA A 642 -28.51 -25.12 -13.99
N MET A 643 -28.97 -24.97 -12.74
CA MET A 643 -29.68 -26.03 -12.01
C MET A 643 -31.22 -26.00 -12.15
N GLU A 644 -31.81 -24.94 -12.71
CA GLU A 644 -33.27 -24.89 -12.92
C GLU A 644 -33.71 -25.46 -14.27
N SER A 645 -32.77 -25.82 -15.16
CA SER A 645 -33.10 -26.30 -16.51
C SER A 645 -33.48 -27.77 -16.62
N GLU A 646 -33.35 -28.58 -15.55
CA GLU A 646 -33.62 -30.03 -15.58
C GLU A 646 -34.71 -30.53 -14.62
N THR A 647 -35.31 -29.68 -13.78
CA THR A 647 -36.26 -30.12 -12.73
C THR A 647 -37.74 -29.93 -13.06
N LYS A 648 -38.13 -29.95 -14.35
CA LYS A 648 -39.55 -30.09 -14.73
C LYS A 648 -39.76 -31.04 -15.91
N ALA A 649 -39.51 -32.33 -15.67
CA ALA A 649 -40.17 -33.40 -16.41
C ALA A 649 -40.29 -34.66 -15.52
N GLY A 650 -41.53 -34.97 -15.10
CA GLY A 650 -41.95 -36.19 -14.41
C GLY A 650 -41.96 -36.07 -12.88
N SER A 651 -43.01 -36.38 -12.13
CA SER A 651 -44.39 -36.82 -12.36
C SER A 651 -45.13 -36.56 -11.03
N PRO A 652 -46.46 -36.36 -11.03
CA PRO A 652 -47.22 -36.11 -9.82
C PRO A 652 -47.43 -37.41 -9.03
N GLN A 653 -46.95 -37.46 -7.79
CA GLN A 653 -47.59 -38.13 -6.66
C GLN A 653 -46.95 -37.70 -5.34
#